data_AF-A0A8G1UGF3-F1
#
_entry.id   AF-A0A8G1UGF3-F1
#
_cell.length_a   1.000
_cell.length_b   1.000
_cell.length_c   1.000
_cell.angle_alpha   90.00
_cell.angle_beta   90.00
_cell.angle_gamma   90.00
#
_symmetry.space_group_name_H-M   'P 1'
#
loop_
_entity.id
_entity.type
_entity.pdbx_description
1 polymer ?
#
loop_
_entity_poly.entity_id
_entity_poly.type
_entity_poly.pdbx_seq_one_letter_code
_entity_poly.pdbx_strand_id
1 'polypeptide(L)'
;MSGATRTGPPGGTPPPGTAGTATAAAEIPEGEHSRLTRGPVLRAVLGFAAPLTLANLLQQTYLLADGAVLGHWVGVDALAAAGVVQPLYLLADGVFLGLTTGFAIRLAHHTGARSRRGPATVATALALAAALWAAVCFLVARTAGGALLRLTGARGAVLHDAQVLLSTLAYGFPAVFAVSAVFALLRGLGDSRAQMRLMIGSSLANLVLAWFYVVVLQLGVAGAALATVTAATGTAAAGLVLLRRRGELLPRRSPGWPGVRAEAAAALRLGLPGAVQQLLIALGIVALIRIVAPLGAPLLAAVTVVGRLEFFAGTAFLDLSGALTVFVAQNRGAGRPDRVRRAVRRTLPFALALALAVSLAVVLLRPVIAAAATTDPATRHLVELYVLITYPCFVLYAVTAVVHGALNGVGRTVVPLVCTLVSFVAVRLPLSYLLRVRHGAEGVMWAVDLGWVVGALYTAFAVRRHLRRRPAGPPALPGIPWRRVLAPVLCACAVLLATAGRYGYFRDELYWLAASRHLAAGYDDQPPLVPLIVRAETWFGGDSVQVVRIAPMLFAAATALMSVLCARELAGTDERRSHRAQQIAAVAVSASVLVLVEGHFFTTATSGLFFWSVAIWLVLRILRTGDRRLWYGFGAVLGVGMLNNDTIVMLPMSLLAAAPFTGHARLLCDRAPWLALLLALAVASPDLVWQAAHGWPQFTMAGHLSTWAKRFTALPLQLEAATVLSWLWLAGLRHTWQDPRYRILPAAYAVTLGIVVVSGGNFYYPMGWYPLLLGAGAARLAARWPTGRRRFAACAAAAAAVTLALGPPLLPVSAYRHLTAVNPFNADSLGWPRLARQVADLERRHPGATLLAVNYGEAGALAHYGPALGLPTPYADHNGYSRFGHPTGTSATTIAVGYTPESLAPYWRSCTVADRIDNGQGVPAIEQGLPILVCTGQKYSWEELWPLLKHYN
;
A
#
# COMPACT_ATOMS: atom_id res chain seq x y z
N MET A 1 28.68 45.17 63.56
CA MET A 1 27.45 45.46 64.34
C MET A 1 26.54 44.26 64.26
N SER A 2 26.15 43.76 65.43
CA SER A 2 25.58 42.45 65.72
C SER A 2 24.05 42.42 65.55
N GLY A 3 23.54 41.30 65.01
CA GLY A 3 22.45 40.50 65.59
C GLY A 3 21.01 41.03 65.58
N ALA A 4 20.08 40.25 65.01
CA ALA A 4 19.16 39.38 65.78
C ALA A 4 17.99 38.87 64.93
N THR A 5 17.76 37.56 65.08
CA THR A 5 16.67 36.73 64.56
C THR A 5 15.37 36.92 65.34
N ARG A 6 14.20 36.68 64.70
CA ARG A 6 13.00 36.13 65.37
C ARG A 6 12.12 35.35 64.40
N THR A 7 11.63 34.23 64.93
CA THR A 7 10.89 33.12 64.34
C THR A 7 9.36 33.36 64.37
N GLY A 8 8.61 32.71 63.46
CA GLY A 8 7.15 32.63 63.49
C GLY A 8 6.66 31.20 63.15
N PRO A 9 5.64 30.63 63.85
CA PRO A 9 5.21 29.23 63.70
C PRO A 9 4.03 29.05 62.69
N PRO A 10 3.60 27.80 62.39
CA PRO A 10 2.89 27.45 61.16
C PRO A 10 1.37 27.25 61.33
N GLY A 11 0.63 27.32 60.22
CA GLY A 11 -0.68 26.66 60.06
C GLY A 11 -1.86 27.60 59.82
N GLY A 12 -2.58 27.37 58.71
CA GLY A 12 -3.86 28.01 58.43
C GLY A 12 -4.24 27.95 56.95
N THR A 13 -4.91 26.88 56.53
CA THR A 13 -5.60 26.80 55.23
C THR A 13 -6.74 27.83 55.16
N PRO A 14 -6.83 28.68 54.11
CA PRO A 14 -7.97 29.57 53.93
C PRO A 14 -9.13 28.86 53.18
N PRO A 15 -10.40 29.25 53.45
CA PRO A 15 -11.58 28.68 52.80
C PRO A 15 -11.79 29.26 51.38
N PRO A 16 -12.57 28.59 50.50
CA PRO A 16 -12.80 29.05 49.14
C PRO A 16 -13.89 30.13 49.14
N GLY A 17 -13.49 31.39 48.92
CA GLY A 17 -14.40 32.53 48.82
C GLY A 17 -14.14 33.38 47.58
N THR A 18 -15.14 33.37 46.68
CA THR A 18 -15.52 34.43 45.73
C THR A 18 -14.46 34.93 44.73
N ALA A 19 -14.59 34.43 43.51
CA ALA A 19 -13.91 34.91 42.32
C ALA A 19 -14.16 36.41 42.08
N GLY A 20 -13.08 37.18 42.09
CA GLY A 20 -13.03 38.55 41.64
C GLY A 20 -13.38 38.69 40.16
N THR A 21 -14.15 39.73 39.90
CA THR A 21 -14.53 40.35 38.63
C THR A 21 -13.45 40.24 37.54
N ALA A 22 -13.73 39.39 36.54
CA ALA A 22 -13.00 39.36 35.29
C ALA A 22 -13.23 40.69 34.54
N THR A 23 -12.15 41.43 34.35
CA THR A 23 -12.09 42.60 33.48
C THR A 23 -12.60 42.26 32.08
N ALA A 24 -13.52 43.10 31.59
CA ALA A 24 -14.21 43.00 30.32
C ALA A 24 -13.22 42.79 29.16
N ALA A 25 -13.20 41.56 28.64
CA ALA A 25 -12.56 41.27 27.37
C ALA A 25 -13.41 41.87 26.25
N ALA A 26 -12.85 42.84 25.54
CA ALA A 26 -13.45 43.46 24.36
C ALA A 26 -14.08 42.41 23.43
N GLU A 27 -15.38 42.54 23.22
CA GLU A 27 -16.19 41.69 22.36
C GLU A 27 -15.73 41.80 20.91
N ILE A 28 -15.27 40.68 20.36
CA ILE A 28 -15.03 40.51 18.93
C ILE A 28 -16.39 40.26 18.28
N PRO A 29 -16.75 40.90 17.15
CA PRO A 29 -18.06 40.73 16.52
C PRO A 29 -18.37 39.25 16.25
N GLU A 30 -19.56 38.79 16.66
CA GLU A 30 -19.98 37.40 16.59
C GLU A 30 -20.17 36.91 15.14
N GLY A 31 -19.10 36.35 14.57
CA GLY A 31 -19.17 35.54 13.35
C GLY A 31 -19.75 34.14 13.62
N GLU A 32 -20.20 33.48 12.55
CA GLU A 32 -20.85 32.16 12.51
C GLU A 32 -20.10 31.02 13.25
N HIS A 33 -18.81 31.23 13.59
CA HIS A 33 -17.94 30.40 14.43
C HIS A 33 -18.56 29.97 15.79
N SER A 34 -19.57 30.70 16.28
CA SER A 34 -20.30 30.40 17.52
C SER A 34 -21.34 29.26 17.40
N ARG A 35 -21.79 28.89 16.18
CA ARG A 35 -22.95 27.99 15.99
C ARG A 35 -22.68 26.50 16.18
N LEU A 36 -21.49 25.99 15.88
CA LEU A 36 -21.21 24.54 16.01
C LEU A 36 -20.94 24.12 17.47
N THR A 37 -20.48 25.04 18.31
CA THR A 37 -20.24 24.78 19.74
C THR A 37 -21.40 25.21 20.64
N ARG A 38 -22.35 26.03 20.16
CA ARG A 38 -23.57 26.47 20.86
C ARG A 38 -24.85 26.03 20.13
N GLY A 39 -26.04 26.30 20.67
CA GLY A 39 -27.32 25.99 20.03
C GLY A 39 -27.67 24.50 19.82
N PRO A 40 -28.79 24.20 19.14
CA PRO A 40 -29.29 22.85 18.88
C PRO A 40 -28.36 22.04 17.97
N VAL A 41 -28.01 20.82 18.40
CA VAL A 41 -26.99 20.00 17.74
C VAL A 41 -27.36 19.60 16.31
N LEU A 42 -28.57 19.08 16.09
CA LEU A 42 -28.98 18.62 14.76
C LEU A 42 -29.04 19.78 13.76
N ARG A 43 -29.60 20.93 14.16
CA ARG A 43 -29.65 22.13 13.31
C ARG A 43 -28.25 22.63 12.93
N ALA A 44 -27.29 22.54 13.84
CA ALA A 44 -25.90 22.92 13.57
C ALA A 44 -25.21 21.97 12.56
N VAL A 45 -25.42 20.66 12.69
CA VAL A 45 -24.86 19.67 11.75
C VAL A 45 -25.51 19.79 10.36
N LEU A 46 -26.84 19.87 10.29
CA LEU A 46 -27.57 19.98 9.02
C LEU A 46 -27.33 21.33 8.33
N GLY A 47 -27.31 22.43 9.09
CA GLY A 47 -26.99 23.76 8.55
C GLY A 47 -25.56 23.86 8.01
N PHE A 48 -24.67 22.96 8.45
CA PHE A 48 -23.33 22.84 7.90
C PHE A 48 -23.30 21.94 6.64
N ALA A 49 -23.96 20.78 6.68
CA ALA A 49 -23.94 19.79 5.58
C ALA A 49 -24.72 20.25 4.35
N ALA A 50 -25.94 20.76 4.51
CA ALA A 50 -26.85 21.03 3.39
C ALA A 50 -26.29 22.01 2.33
N PRO A 51 -25.63 23.13 2.70
CA PRO A 51 -24.98 24.01 1.73
C PRO A 51 -23.92 23.31 0.89
N LEU A 52 -23.11 22.43 1.52
CA LEU A 52 -22.06 21.68 0.82
C LEU A 52 -22.67 20.64 -0.12
N THR A 53 -23.73 19.96 0.32
CA THR A 53 -24.45 19.00 -0.53
C THR A 53 -25.01 19.67 -1.77
N LEU A 54 -25.70 20.82 -1.62
CA LEU A 54 -26.19 21.58 -2.77
C LEU A 54 -25.04 21.96 -3.72
N ALA A 55 -23.94 22.47 -3.17
CA ALA A 55 -22.77 22.85 -3.96
C ALA A 55 -22.18 21.65 -4.71
N ASN A 56 -22.05 20.49 -4.05
CA ASN A 56 -21.47 19.26 -4.63
C ASN A 56 -22.37 18.69 -5.74
N LEU A 57 -23.69 18.71 -5.56
CA LEU A 57 -24.64 18.27 -6.59
C LEU A 57 -24.61 19.18 -7.83
N LEU A 58 -24.54 20.50 -7.62
CA LEU A 58 -24.32 21.46 -8.72
C LEU A 58 -22.96 21.23 -9.39
N GLN A 59 -21.93 20.89 -8.60
CA GLN A 59 -20.63 20.53 -9.12
C GLN A 59 -20.68 19.32 -10.06
N GLN A 60 -21.44 18.28 -9.72
CA GLN A 60 -21.62 17.14 -10.61
C GLN A 60 -22.33 17.51 -11.92
N THR A 61 -23.27 18.45 -11.86
CA THR A 61 -24.04 18.87 -13.04
C THR A 61 -23.15 19.62 -14.04
N TYR A 62 -22.26 20.51 -13.59
CA TYR A 62 -21.37 21.20 -14.54
C TYR A 62 -20.30 20.27 -15.14
N LEU A 63 -19.84 19.23 -14.43
CA LEU A 63 -18.86 18.29 -14.99
C LEU A 63 -19.40 17.58 -16.24
N LEU A 64 -20.71 17.34 -16.31
CA LEU A 64 -21.37 16.83 -17.51
C LEU A 64 -21.35 17.87 -18.64
N ALA A 65 -21.61 19.14 -18.32
CA ALA A 65 -21.57 20.23 -19.29
C ALA A 65 -20.15 20.47 -19.84
N ASP A 66 -19.13 20.41 -19.00
CA ASP A 66 -17.71 20.56 -19.38
C ASP A 66 -17.28 19.47 -20.38
N GLY A 67 -17.65 18.21 -20.11
CA GLY A 67 -17.43 17.11 -21.05
C GLY A 67 -18.18 17.30 -22.37
N ALA A 68 -19.41 17.85 -22.33
CA ALA A 68 -20.17 18.14 -23.53
C ALA A 68 -19.51 19.24 -24.40
N VAL A 69 -18.89 20.25 -23.78
CA VAL A 69 -18.14 21.29 -24.50
C VAL A 69 -16.95 20.69 -25.28
N LEU A 70 -16.18 19.80 -24.66
CA LEU A 70 -15.09 19.10 -25.36
C LEU A 70 -15.60 18.21 -26.50
N GLY A 71 -16.62 17.39 -26.23
CA GLY A 71 -17.14 16.44 -27.20
C GLY A 71 -17.76 17.10 -28.43
N HIS A 72 -18.47 18.22 -28.26
CA HIS A 72 -19.18 18.86 -29.35
C HIS A 72 -18.31 19.81 -30.20
N TRP A 73 -17.41 20.59 -29.57
CA TRP A 73 -16.62 21.61 -30.29
C TRP A 73 -15.19 21.20 -30.62
N VAL A 74 -14.59 20.24 -29.91
CA VAL A 74 -13.23 19.74 -30.22
C VAL A 74 -13.29 18.38 -30.92
N GLY A 75 -14.11 17.47 -30.39
CA GLY A 75 -14.39 16.18 -31.01
C GLY A 75 -14.30 15.01 -30.04
N VAL A 76 -14.54 13.81 -30.59
CA VAL A 76 -14.64 12.57 -29.79
C VAL A 76 -13.30 12.17 -29.19
N ASP A 77 -12.19 12.38 -29.90
CA ASP A 77 -10.84 12.07 -29.41
C ASP A 77 -10.47 12.92 -28.17
N ALA A 78 -10.88 14.19 -28.16
CA ALA A 78 -10.70 15.09 -27.02
C ALA A 78 -11.51 14.67 -25.79
N LEU A 79 -12.76 14.23 -26.00
CA LEU A 79 -13.59 13.67 -24.94
C LEU A 79 -12.99 12.36 -24.39
N ALA A 80 -12.47 11.50 -25.26
CA ALA A 80 -11.77 10.28 -24.87
C ALA A 80 -10.48 10.59 -24.08
N ALA A 81 -9.72 11.58 -24.51
CA ALA A 81 -8.51 12.06 -23.83
C ALA A 81 -8.81 12.57 -22.42
N ALA A 82 -9.89 13.34 -22.25
CA ALA A 82 -10.35 13.76 -20.92
C ALA A 82 -10.68 12.54 -20.03
N GLY A 83 -11.36 11.53 -20.59
CA GLY A 83 -11.64 10.27 -19.89
C GLY A 83 -10.39 9.49 -19.47
N VAL A 84 -9.32 9.54 -20.27
CA VAL A 84 -8.03 8.91 -19.97
C VAL A 84 -7.26 9.64 -18.87
N VAL A 85 -7.32 10.98 -18.84
CA VAL A 85 -6.62 11.81 -17.82
C VAL A 85 -7.38 11.81 -16.49
N GLN A 86 -8.70 11.67 -16.53
CA GLN A 86 -9.58 11.79 -15.36
C GLN A 86 -9.15 10.91 -14.16
N PRO A 87 -8.80 9.61 -14.30
CA PRO A 87 -8.37 8.78 -13.18
C PRO A 87 -7.08 9.29 -12.51
N LEU A 88 -6.13 9.84 -13.28
CA LEU A 88 -4.89 10.41 -12.76
C LEU A 88 -5.17 11.66 -11.93
N TYR A 89 -6.06 12.54 -12.44
CA TYR A 89 -6.49 13.73 -11.71
C TYR A 89 -7.24 13.36 -10.42
N LEU A 90 -8.20 12.43 -10.49
CA LEU A 90 -8.96 11.96 -9.33
C LEU A 90 -8.06 11.32 -8.27
N LEU A 91 -7.03 10.59 -8.69
CA LEU A 91 -6.05 10.02 -7.77
C LEU A 91 -5.28 11.11 -7.03
N ALA A 92 -4.76 12.10 -7.75
CA ALA A 92 -4.00 13.20 -7.17
C ALA A 92 -4.85 14.06 -6.22
N ASP A 93 -6.10 14.37 -6.60
CA ASP A 93 -7.04 15.12 -5.76
C ASP A 93 -7.52 14.29 -4.56
N GLY A 94 -7.88 13.02 -4.76
CA GLY A 94 -8.36 12.13 -3.71
C GLY A 94 -7.34 11.92 -2.59
N VAL A 95 -6.05 11.70 -2.94
CA VAL A 95 -4.97 11.62 -1.94
C VAL A 95 -4.87 12.92 -1.15
N PHE A 96 -4.91 14.07 -1.82
CA PHE A 96 -4.82 15.36 -1.14
C PHE A 96 -6.05 15.67 -0.27
N LEU A 97 -7.26 15.29 -0.71
CA LEU A 97 -8.48 15.39 0.07
C LEU A 97 -8.37 14.60 1.38
N GLY A 98 -7.79 13.40 1.33
CA GLY A 98 -7.45 12.62 2.52
C GLY A 98 -6.51 13.35 3.47
N LEU A 99 -5.43 13.94 2.95
CA LEU A 99 -4.47 14.72 3.73
C LEU A 99 -5.11 15.98 4.36
N THR A 100 -5.84 16.78 3.57
CA THR A 100 -6.47 18.02 4.02
C THR A 100 -7.54 17.82 5.09
N THR A 101 -8.20 16.65 5.11
CA THR A 101 -9.12 16.26 6.20
C THR A 101 -8.42 16.28 7.56
N GLY A 102 -7.15 15.84 7.64
CA GLY A 102 -6.34 15.94 8.86
C GLY A 102 -6.09 17.37 9.32
N PHE A 103 -5.83 18.29 8.39
CA PHE A 103 -5.68 19.72 8.67
C PHE A 103 -6.99 20.35 9.12
N ALA A 104 -8.12 20.01 8.47
CA ALA A 104 -9.44 20.47 8.88
C ALA A 104 -9.79 20.04 10.32
N ILE A 105 -9.45 18.79 10.72
CA ILE A 105 -9.63 18.32 12.10
C ILE A 105 -8.78 19.13 13.10
N ARG A 106 -7.50 19.39 12.78
CA ARG A 106 -6.61 20.19 13.64
C ARG A 106 -7.08 21.63 13.77
N LEU A 107 -7.48 22.25 12.66
CA LEU A 107 -8.03 23.60 12.65
C LEU A 107 -9.31 23.66 13.48
N ALA A 108 -10.26 22.76 13.23
CA ALA A 108 -11.50 22.66 14.00
C ALA A 108 -11.23 22.51 15.50
N HIS A 109 -10.29 21.66 15.90
CA HIS A 109 -9.91 21.54 17.30
C HIS A 109 -9.40 22.87 17.89
N HIS A 110 -8.55 23.60 17.18
CA HIS A 110 -8.03 24.91 17.64
C HIS A 110 -9.12 26.00 17.66
N THR A 111 -10.01 26.02 16.69
CA THR A 111 -11.18 26.91 16.65
C THR A 111 -12.10 26.64 17.84
N GLY A 112 -12.38 25.38 18.15
CA GLY A 112 -13.15 24.99 19.33
C GLY A 112 -12.47 25.33 20.65
N ALA A 113 -11.15 25.14 20.72
CA ALA A 113 -10.33 25.48 21.88
C ALA A 113 -10.05 26.99 22.05
N ARG A 114 -10.49 27.82 21.09
CA ARG A 114 -10.23 29.29 21.05
C ARG A 114 -8.75 29.64 21.16
N SER A 115 -7.89 28.84 20.53
CA SER A 115 -6.43 29.06 20.51
C SER A 115 -6.09 30.28 19.66
N ARG A 116 -5.37 31.26 20.22
CA ARG A 116 -5.00 32.51 19.50
C ARG A 116 -4.02 32.31 18.34
N ARG A 117 -3.13 31.32 18.40
CA ARG A 117 -2.06 31.09 17.39
C ARG A 117 -2.23 29.80 16.59
N GLY A 118 -3.03 28.87 17.09
CA GLY A 118 -3.25 27.56 16.46
C GLY A 118 -3.76 27.65 15.02
N PRO A 119 -4.85 28.39 14.74
CA PRO A 119 -5.45 28.47 13.41
C PRO A 119 -4.48 28.96 12.32
N ALA A 120 -3.78 30.06 12.57
CA ALA A 120 -2.76 30.59 11.67
C ALA A 120 -1.62 29.60 11.41
N THR A 121 -1.13 28.93 12.47
CA THR A 121 -0.06 27.93 12.34
C THR A 121 -0.49 26.73 11.49
N VAL A 122 -1.72 26.25 11.68
CA VAL A 122 -2.31 25.16 10.87
C VAL A 122 -2.48 25.61 9.42
N ALA A 123 -2.91 26.86 9.17
CA ALA A 123 -3.07 27.39 7.82
C ALA A 123 -1.73 27.49 7.07
N THR A 124 -0.67 27.97 7.73
CA THR A 124 0.68 27.97 7.15
C THR A 124 1.17 26.55 6.88
N ALA A 125 0.95 25.62 7.81
CA ALA A 125 1.32 24.22 7.63
C ALA A 125 0.60 23.56 6.44
N LEU A 126 -0.68 23.86 6.27
CA LEU A 126 -1.48 23.38 5.14
C LEU A 126 -1.02 23.99 3.82
N ALA A 127 -0.72 25.29 3.78
CA ALA A 127 -0.21 25.95 2.58
C ALA A 127 1.11 25.33 2.10
N LEU A 128 2.03 25.01 3.02
CA LEU A 128 3.27 24.31 2.69
C LEU A 128 3.03 22.88 2.21
N ALA A 129 2.07 22.17 2.82
CA ALA A 129 1.70 20.83 2.39
C ALA A 129 1.08 20.84 0.97
N ALA A 130 0.24 21.85 0.66
CA ALA A 130 -0.34 22.05 -0.66
C ALA A 130 0.74 22.35 -1.71
N ALA A 131 1.68 23.26 -1.40
CA ALA A 131 2.78 23.59 -2.30
C ALA A 131 3.69 22.38 -2.57
N LEU A 132 4.03 21.61 -1.54
CA LEU A 132 4.81 20.39 -1.69
C LEU A 132 4.08 19.34 -2.55
N TRP A 133 2.79 19.13 -2.29
CA TRP A 133 1.99 18.19 -3.07
C TRP A 133 1.83 18.61 -4.52
N ALA A 134 1.63 19.91 -4.79
CA ALA A 134 1.62 20.46 -6.14
C ALA A 134 2.93 20.20 -6.87
N ALA A 135 4.08 20.43 -6.21
CA ALA A 135 5.39 20.18 -6.79
C ALA A 135 5.60 18.69 -7.12
N VAL A 136 5.15 17.79 -6.25
CA VAL A 136 5.20 16.33 -6.50
C VAL A 136 4.35 15.96 -7.69
N CYS A 137 3.09 16.40 -7.74
CA CYS A 137 2.19 16.09 -8.85
C CYS A 137 2.69 16.68 -10.18
N PHE A 138 3.24 17.89 -10.15
CA PHE A 138 3.86 18.51 -11.32
C PHE A 138 5.04 17.67 -11.82
N LEU A 139 5.96 17.28 -10.94
CA LEU A 139 7.12 16.47 -11.31
C LEU A 139 6.69 15.14 -11.92
N VAL A 140 5.74 14.44 -11.28
CA VAL A 140 5.22 13.15 -11.77
C VAL A 140 4.53 13.31 -13.12
N ALA A 141 3.69 14.32 -13.31
CA ALA A 141 3.02 14.56 -14.58
C ALA A 141 4.02 14.88 -15.71
N ARG A 142 5.12 15.57 -15.41
CA ARG A 142 6.15 15.94 -16.40
C ARG A 142 7.10 14.79 -16.74
N THR A 143 7.51 13.97 -15.77
CA THR A 143 8.50 12.90 -16.01
C THR A 143 7.85 11.55 -16.33
N ALA A 144 6.76 11.21 -15.66
CA ALA A 144 6.08 9.91 -15.79
C ALA A 144 4.73 10.00 -16.51
N GLY A 145 4.19 11.19 -16.78
CA GLY A 145 2.85 11.37 -17.35
C GLY A 145 2.61 10.59 -18.64
N GLY A 146 3.53 10.64 -19.60
CA GLY A 146 3.40 9.88 -20.85
C GLY A 146 3.38 8.36 -20.64
N ALA A 147 4.15 7.85 -19.67
CA ALA A 147 4.12 6.43 -19.31
C ALA A 147 2.81 6.06 -18.63
N LEU A 148 2.36 6.87 -17.65
CA LEU A 148 1.09 6.68 -16.94
C LEU A 148 -0.11 6.70 -17.89
N LEU A 149 -0.12 7.58 -18.88
CA LEU A 149 -1.19 7.64 -19.88
C LEU A 149 -1.19 6.40 -20.78
N ARG A 150 -0.02 5.88 -21.18
CA ARG A 150 0.06 4.64 -21.96
C ARG A 150 -0.44 3.41 -21.19
N LEU A 151 -0.33 3.40 -19.86
CA LEU A 151 -0.89 2.32 -19.03
C LEU A 151 -2.42 2.22 -19.12
N THR A 152 -3.10 3.30 -19.54
CA THR A 152 -4.56 3.28 -19.75
C THR A 152 -4.98 2.61 -21.06
N GLY A 153 -4.02 2.27 -21.94
CA GLY A 153 -4.29 1.77 -23.28
C GLY A 153 -4.43 2.85 -24.35
N ALA A 154 -4.32 4.14 -23.98
CA ALA A 154 -4.38 5.25 -24.93
C ALA A 154 -3.25 5.19 -25.98
N ARG A 155 -3.61 5.37 -27.25
CA ARG A 155 -2.72 5.39 -28.42
C ARG A 155 -3.12 6.51 -29.39
N GLY A 156 -2.25 6.83 -30.35
CA GLY A 156 -2.55 7.77 -31.45
C GLY A 156 -2.95 9.17 -30.98
N ALA A 157 -3.97 9.75 -31.63
CA ALA A 157 -4.48 11.10 -31.35
C ALA A 157 -4.96 11.27 -29.91
N VAL A 158 -5.69 10.30 -29.36
CA VAL A 158 -6.17 10.32 -27.95
C VAL A 158 -5.01 10.43 -26.96
N LEU A 159 -3.89 9.74 -27.21
CA LEU A 159 -2.70 9.84 -26.34
C LEU A 159 -2.05 11.23 -26.43
N HIS A 160 -2.01 11.82 -27.63
CA HIS A 160 -1.47 13.17 -27.82
C HIS A 160 -2.32 14.20 -27.06
N ASP A 161 -3.64 14.18 -27.26
CA ASP A 161 -4.58 15.08 -26.59
C ASP A 161 -4.53 14.91 -25.07
N ALA A 162 -4.43 13.67 -24.58
CA ALA A 162 -4.30 13.39 -23.16
C ALA A 162 -2.99 13.94 -22.57
N GLN A 163 -1.89 13.91 -23.35
CA GLN A 163 -0.62 14.53 -22.94
C GLN A 163 -0.71 16.05 -22.90
N VAL A 164 -1.37 16.68 -23.87
CA VAL A 164 -1.61 18.13 -23.89
C VAL A 164 -2.45 18.53 -22.67
N LEU A 165 -3.55 17.82 -22.41
CA LEU A 165 -4.42 18.07 -21.26
C LEU A 165 -3.68 17.92 -19.93
N LEU A 166 -3.00 16.80 -19.71
CA LEU A 166 -2.27 16.52 -18.46
C LEU A 166 -1.12 17.51 -18.23
N SER A 167 -0.36 17.84 -19.29
CA SER A 167 0.76 18.78 -19.17
C SER A 167 0.28 20.20 -18.86
N THR A 168 -0.83 20.63 -19.48
CA THR A 168 -1.44 21.95 -19.21
C THR A 168 -2.00 22.01 -17.78
N LEU A 169 -2.72 20.97 -17.34
CA LEU A 169 -3.20 20.86 -15.95
C LEU A 169 -2.06 20.85 -14.93
N ALA A 170 -0.91 20.26 -15.28
CA ALA A 170 0.23 20.19 -14.37
C ALA A 170 0.71 21.57 -13.91
N TYR A 171 0.74 22.56 -14.80
CA TYR A 171 1.07 23.95 -14.46
C TYR A 171 0.03 24.60 -13.53
N GLY A 172 -1.21 24.11 -13.53
CA GLY A 172 -2.28 24.57 -12.67
C GLY A 172 -2.42 23.88 -11.32
N PHE A 173 -1.67 22.80 -11.07
CA PHE A 173 -1.72 22.09 -9.78
C PHE A 173 -1.53 22.98 -8.54
N PRO A 174 -0.65 24.01 -8.54
CA PRO A 174 -0.57 24.93 -7.42
C PRO A 174 -1.91 25.61 -7.10
N ALA A 175 -2.67 26.03 -8.13
CA ALA A 175 -3.98 26.65 -7.95
C ALA A 175 -5.05 25.63 -7.50
N VAL A 176 -5.10 24.46 -8.14
CA VAL A 176 -6.05 23.38 -7.80
C VAL A 176 -5.90 22.98 -6.33
N PHE A 177 -4.68 22.69 -5.89
CA PHE A 177 -4.45 22.29 -4.50
C PHE A 177 -4.56 23.47 -3.51
N ALA A 178 -4.36 24.71 -3.95
CA ALA A 178 -4.68 25.89 -3.15
C ALA A 178 -6.20 26.01 -2.89
N VAL A 179 -7.05 25.72 -3.88
CA VAL A 179 -8.52 25.65 -3.68
C VAL A 179 -8.86 24.58 -2.65
N SER A 180 -8.33 23.37 -2.80
CA SER A 180 -8.55 22.28 -1.83
C SER A 180 -8.08 22.65 -0.42
N ALA A 181 -6.96 23.39 -0.30
CA ALA A 181 -6.49 23.93 0.97
C ALA A 181 -7.45 24.99 1.55
N VAL A 182 -7.91 25.96 0.75
CA VAL A 182 -8.89 26.98 1.18
C VAL A 182 -10.18 26.31 1.67
N PHE A 183 -10.70 25.32 0.94
CA PHE A 183 -11.90 24.59 1.34
C PHE A 183 -11.70 23.82 2.64
N ALA A 184 -10.52 23.21 2.86
CA ALA A 184 -10.21 22.58 4.13
C ALA A 184 -10.13 23.59 5.29
N LEU A 185 -9.65 24.82 5.06
CA LEU A 185 -9.64 25.89 6.05
C LEU A 185 -11.06 26.34 6.40
N LEU A 186 -11.89 26.65 5.39
CA LEU A 186 -13.29 27.05 5.61
C LEU A 186 -14.08 25.94 6.33
N ARG A 187 -13.87 24.69 5.93
CA ARG A 187 -14.45 23.52 6.59
C ARG A 187 -14.02 23.42 8.06
N GLY A 188 -12.72 23.58 8.35
CA GLY A 188 -12.20 23.54 9.73
C GLY A 188 -12.70 24.69 10.61
N LEU A 189 -12.85 25.89 10.05
CA LEU A 189 -13.45 27.05 10.72
C LEU A 189 -14.96 26.83 10.99
N GLY A 190 -15.62 25.98 10.22
CA GLY A 190 -17.06 25.73 10.35
C GLY A 190 -17.91 26.61 9.43
N ASP A 191 -17.33 27.17 8.36
CA ASP A 191 -18.05 27.98 7.38
C ASP A 191 -18.28 27.24 6.05
N SER A 192 -19.36 26.47 6.03
CA SER A 192 -19.83 25.77 4.84
C SER A 192 -20.42 26.69 3.77
N ARG A 193 -20.93 27.87 4.15
CA ARG A 193 -21.63 28.78 3.22
C ARG A 193 -20.65 29.55 2.35
N ALA A 194 -19.55 30.01 2.92
CA ALA A 194 -18.43 30.55 2.17
C ALA A 194 -17.86 29.52 1.20
N GLN A 195 -17.65 28.28 1.66
CA GLN A 195 -17.17 27.19 0.81
C GLN A 195 -18.15 26.92 -0.34
N MET A 196 -19.45 26.80 -0.07
CA MET A 196 -20.49 26.64 -1.09
C MET A 196 -20.44 27.75 -2.14
N ARG A 197 -20.41 29.03 -1.72
CA ARG A 197 -20.39 30.17 -2.66
C ARG A 197 -19.16 30.17 -3.55
N LEU A 198 -17.98 29.90 -2.98
CA LEU A 198 -16.74 29.80 -3.75
C LEU A 198 -16.78 28.63 -4.73
N MET A 199 -17.34 27.48 -4.32
CA MET A 199 -17.41 26.30 -5.16
C MET A 199 -18.37 26.51 -6.33
N ILE A 200 -19.58 27.02 -6.08
CA ILE A 200 -20.55 27.36 -7.14
C ILE A 200 -19.96 28.42 -8.09
N GLY A 201 -19.33 29.46 -7.55
CA GLY A 201 -18.67 30.49 -8.36
C GLY A 201 -17.54 29.91 -9.23
N SER A 202 -16.72 29.03 -8.68
CA SER A 202 -15.65 28.32 -9.40
C SER A 202 -16.21 27.48 -10.54
N SER A 203 -17.28 26.72 -10.28
CA SER A 203 -17.94 25.87 -11.26
C SER A 203 -18.52 26.66 -12.44
N LEU A 204 -19.22 27.76 -12.15
CA LEU A 204 -19.79 28.63 -13.18
C LEU A 204 -18.69 29.33 -13.98
N ALA A 205 -17.66 29.86 -13.30
CA ALA A 205 -16.52 30.47 -13.96
C ALA A 205 -15.80 29.47 -14.87
N ASN A 206 -15.59 28.23 -14.42
CA ASN A 206 -14.98 27.18 -15.22
C ASN A 206 -15.80 26.92 -16.48
N LEU A 207 -17.12 26.71 -16.35
CA LEU A 207 -17.99 26.46 -17.51
C LEU A 207 -17.94 27.59 -18.55
N VAL A 208 -18.00 28.86 -18.09
CA VAL A 208 -17.92 30.03 -18.99
C VAL A 208 -16.54 30.13 -19.64
N LEU A 209 -15.47 29.90 -18.88
CA LEU A 209 -14.10 29.93 -19.41
C LEU A 209 -13.81 28.76 -20.34
N ALA A 210 -14.39 27.58 -20.10
CA ALA A 210 -14.27 26.42 -20.96
C ALA A 210 -14.91 26.72 -22.31
N TRP A 211 -16.15 27.23 -22.31
CA TRP A 211 -16.78 27.71 -23.53
C TRP A 211 -15.94 28.80 -24.22
N PHE A 212 -15.43 29.79 -23.49
CA PHE A 212 -14.64 30.87 -24.08
C PHE A 212 -13.32 30.37 -24.70
N TYR A 213 -12.51 29.60 -23.97
CA TYR A 213 -11.22 29.12 -24.45
C TYR A 213 -11.34 28.05 -25.53
N VAL A 214 -12.36 27.19 -25.47
CA VAL A 214 -12.57 26.13 -26.47
C VAL A 214 -13.27 26.68 -27.71
N VAL A 215 -14.34 27.45 -27.56
CA VAL A 215 -15.19 27.89 -28.69
C VAL A 215 -14.72 29.21 -29.28
N VAL A 216 -14.34 30.19 -28.47
CA VAL A 216 -13.95 31.52 -28.97
C VAL A 216 -12.47 31.55 -29.35
N LEU A 217 -11.59 31.10 -28.45
CA LEU A 217 -10.15 31.10 -28.71
C LEU A 217 -9.64 29.86 -29.47
N GLN A 218 -10.49 28.85 -29.69
CA GLN A 218 -10.17 27.65 -30.46
C GLN A 218 -8.89 26.93 -29.97
N LEU A 219 -8.63 26.94 -28.66
CA LEU A 219 -7.44 26.33 -28.04
C LEU A 219 -7.56 24.81 -27.86
N GLY A 220 -8.61 24.19 -28.42
CA GLY A 220 -8.87 22.76 -28.33
C GLY A 220 -8.82 22.21 -26.90
N VAL A 221 -8.17 21.06 -26.72
CA VAL A 221 -8.04 20.38 -25.43
C VAL A 221 -7.27 21.20 -24.39
N ALA A 222 -6.28 21.99 -24.82
CA ALA A 222 -5.55 22.89 -23.93
C ALA A 222 -6.47 23.98 -23.35
N GLY A 223 -7.46 24.44 -24.12
CA GLY A 223 -8.46 25.41 -23.68
C GLY A 223 -9.28 24.94 -22.47
N ALA A 224 -9.72 23.67 -22.48
CA ALA A 224 -10.46 23.09 -21.36
C ALA A 224 -9.60 22.97 -20.09
N ALA A 225 -8.34 22.54 -20.23
CA ALA A 225 -7.40 22.55 -19.10
C ALA A 225 -7.19 23.97 -18.56
N LEU A 226 -6.93 24.96 -19.43
CA LEU A 226 -6.72 26.35 -19.04
C LEU A 226 -7.94 26.96 -18.33
N ALA A 227 -9.16 26.58 -18.71
CA ALA A 227 -10.38 27.02 -18.04
C ALA A 227 -10.40 26.57 -16.58
N THR A 228 -10.07 25.30 -16.34
CA THR A 228 -9.94 24.72 -15.00
C THR A 228 -8.85 25.43 -14.19
N VAL A 229 -7.67 25.66 -14.79
CA VAL A 229 -6.56 26.35 -14.10
C VAL A 229 -6.93 27.79 -13.75
N THR A 230 -7.57 28.52 -14.66
CA THR A 230 -7.96 29.92 -14.48
C THR A 230 -9.05 30.05 -13.41
N ALA A 231 -10.10 29.21 -13.48
CA ALA A 231 -11.17 29.19 -12.48
C ALA A 231 -10.65 28.80 -11.08
N ALA A 232 -9.76 27.81 -11.00
CA ALA A 232 -9.13 27.43 -9.75
C ALA A 232 -8.26 28.55 -9.18
N THR A 233 -7.51 29.26 -10.03
CA THR A 233 -6.67 30.39 -9.62
C THR A 233 -7.53 31.53 -9.05
N GLY A 234 -8.60 31.91 -9.74
CA GLY A 234 -9.55 32.91 -9.26
C GLY A 234 -10.19 32.51 -7.93
N THR A 235 -10.58 31.25 -7.79
CA THR A 235 -11.20 30.72 -6.56
C THR A 235 -10.22 30.68 -5.40
N ALA A 236 -8.97 30.27 -5.63
CA ALA A 236 -7.91 30.30 -4.62
C ALA A 236 -7.65 31.75 -4.16
N ALA A 237 -7.55 32.69 -5.09
CA ALA A 237 -7.36 34.11 -4.79
C ALA A 237 -8.54 34.69 -3.98
N ALA A 238 -9.78 34.47 -4.44
CA ALA A 238 -10.99 34.92 -3.73
C ALA A 238 -11.09 34.32 -2.32
N GLY A 239 -10.78 33.03 -2.18
CA GLY A 239 -10.70 32.34 -0.90
C GLY A 239 -9.65 32.93 0.04
N LEU A 240 -8.45 33.21 -0.46
CA LEU A 240 -7.40 33.86 0.32
C LEU A 240 -7.79 35.28 0.76
N VAL A 241 -8.39 36.07 -0.13
CA VAL A 241 -8.91 37.41 0.20
C VAL A 241 -9.96 37.33 1.31
N LEU A 242 -10.91 36.40 1.19
CA LEU A 242 -11.94 36.16 2.20
C LEU A 242 -11.31 35.80 3.57
N LEU A 243 -10.37 34.86 3.59
CA LEU A 243 -9.69 34.42 4.81
C LEU A 243 -8.85 35.55 5.43
N ARG A 244 -8.22 36.40 4.61
CA ARG A 244 -7.48 37.58 5.08
C ARG A 244 -8.42 38.60 5.72
N ARG A 245 -9.55 38.91 5.09
CA ARG A 245 -10.56 39.86 5.63
C ARG A 245 -11.11 39.43 6.98
N ARG A 246 -11.11 38.13 7.29
CA ARG A 246 -11.56 37.61 8.59
C ARG A 246 -10.54 37.75 9.71
N GLY A 247 -9.27 37.98 9.41
CA GLY A 247 -8.22 38.16 10.42
C GLY A 247 -7.87 36.92 11.28
N GLU A 248 -8.67 35.85 11.26
CA GLU A 248 -8.49 34.68 12.13
C GLU A 248 -7.28 33.79 11.77
N LEU A 249 -6.79 33.89 10.53
CA LEU A 249 -5.66 33.09 10.01
C LEU A 249 -4.39 33.90 9.77
N LEU A 250 -4.42 35.22 10.00
CA LEU A 250 -3.26 36.11 9.87
C LEU A 250 -2.68 36.41 11.25
N PRO A 251 -1.54 35.81 11.62
CA PRO A 251 -0.95 36.09 12.92
C PRO A 251 -0.24 37.44 12.87
N ARG A 252 -0.38 38.25 13.94
CA ARG A 252 0.38 39.52 14.10
C ARG A 252 1.91 39.34 14.09
N ARG A 253 2.40 38.09 14.23
CA ARG A 253 3.81 37.68 14.12
C ARG A 253 3.90 36.34 13.40
N SER A 254 4.90 36.15 12.55
CA SER A 254 5.11 34.89 11.80
C SER A 254 5.07 33.66 12.74
N PRO A 255 4.31 32.61 12.40
CA PRO A 255 4.29 31.40 13.20
C PRO A 255 5.67 30.75 13.11
N GLY A 256 6.31 30.55 14.26
CA GLY A 256 7.64 29.92 14.29
C GLY A 256 7.63 28.54 13.62
N TRP A 257 8.65 28.25 12.82
CA TRP A 257 8.81 26.96 12.13
C TRP A 257 8.58 25.72 13.02
N PRO A 258 9.03 25.68 14.30
CA PRO A 258 8.75 24.55 15.17
C PRO A 258 7.26 24.26 15.35
N GLY A 259 6.42 25.30 15.44
CA GLY A 259 4.97 25.19 15.57
C GLY A 259 4.32 24.70 14.28
N VAL A 260 4.71 25.29 13.13
CA VAL A 260 4.23 24.89 11.80
C VAL A 260 4.54 23.41 11.55
N ARG A 261 5.77 22.98 11.86
CA ARG A 261 6.19 21.59 11.73
C ARG A 261 5.40 20.64 12.64
N ALA A 262 5.13 21.05 13.89
CA ALA A 262 4.37 20.23 14.83
C ALA A 262 2.92 20.04 14.38
N GLU A 263 2.27 21.11 13.92
CA GLU A 263 0.90 21.04 13.39
C GLU A 263 0.83 20.27 12.08
N ALA A 264 1.79 20.46 11.16
CA ALA A 264 1.90 19.65 9.94
C ALA A 264 1.99 18.16 10.27
N ALA A 265 2.87 17.77 11.19
CA ALA A 265 3.03 16.37 11.59
C ALA A 265 1.76 15.80 12.25
N ALA A 266 1.09 16.58 13.09
CA ALA A 266 -0.16 16.17 13.73
C ALA A 266 -1.31 16.02 12.71
N ALA A 267 -1.43 16.97 11.78
CA ALA A 267 -2.43 16.94 10.71
C ALA A 267 -2.19 15.78 9.73
N LEU A 268 -0.96 15.61 9.25
CA LEU A 268 -0.59 14.51 8.35
C LEU A 268 -0.81 13.15 8.99
N ARG A 269 -0.54 12.99 10.29
CA ARG A 269 -0.84 11.73 11.01
C ARG A 269 -2.34 11.40 11.03
N LEU A 270 -3.21 12.42 11.04
CA LEU A 270 -4.66 12.24 10.97
C LEU A 270 -5.14 12.01 9.53
N GLY A 271 -4.56 12.71 8.55
CA GLY A 271 -4.98 12.66 7.15
C GLY A 271 -4.40 11.50 6.33
N LEU A 272 -3.21 11.00 6.67
CA LEU A 272 -2.55 9.93 5.91
C LEU A 272 -3.40 8.65 5.81
N PRO A 273 -4.08 8.17 6.87
CA PRO A 273 -5.02 7.05 6.72
C PRO A 273 -6.13 7.31 5.70
N GLY A 274 -6.66 8.53 5.64
CA GLY A 274 -7.66 8.93 4.66
C GLY A 274 -7.09 8.97 3.25
N ALA A 275 -5.87 9.46 3.08
CA ALA A 275 -5.18 9.47 1.79
C ALA A 275 -4.96 8.05 1.23
N VAL A 276 -4.52 7.12 2.08
CA VAL A 276 -4.38 5.70 1.73
C VAL A 276 -5.74 5.08 1.43
N GLN A 277 -6.77 5.43 2.21
CA GLN A 277 -8.13 4.96 1.97
C GLN A 277 -8.62 5.37 0.57
N GLN A 278 -8.39 6.62 0.15
CA GLN A 278 -8.78 7.10 -1.18
C GLN A 278 -8.02 6.38 -2.30
N LEU A 279 -6.72 6.11 -2.11
CA LEU A 279 -5.94 5.29 -3.04
C LEU A 279 -6.50 3.87 -3.17
N LEU A 280 -6.83 3.21 -2.05
CA LEU A 280 -7.42 1.87 -2.06
C LEU A 280 -8.79 1.83 -2.75
N ILE A 281 -9.60 2.87 -2.55
CA ILE A 281 -10.89 2.99 -3.23
C ILE A 281 -10.69 3.13 -4.75
N ALA A 282 -9.78 4.01 -5.18
CA ALA A 282 -9.49 4.23 -6.60
C ALA A 282 -9.00 2.94 -7.28
N LEU A 283 -8.02 2.25 -6.69
CA LEU A 283 -7.52 0.98 -7.21
C LEU A 283 -8.59 -0.11 -7.18
N GLY A 284 -9.41 -0.17 -6.13
CA GLY A 284 -10.49 -1.16 -6.04
C GLY A 284 -11.60 -0.95 -7.08
N ILE A 285 -11.89 0.28 -7.49
CA ILE A 285 -12.84 0.54 -8.59
C ILE A 285 -12.28 0.02 -9.91
N VAL A 286 -10.99 0.26 -10.21
CA VAL A 286 -10.33 -0.28 -11.40
C VAL A 286 -10.38 -1.81 -11.40
N ALA A 287 -10.14 -2.42 -10.23
CA ALA A 287 -10.26 -3.87 -10.05
C ALA A 287 -11.68 -4.37 -10.37
N LEU A 288 -12.69 -3.73 -9.79
CA LEU A 288 -14.08 -4.11 -10.00
C LEU A 288 -14.45 -4.02 -11.49
N ILE A 289 -14.04 -2.96 -12.19
CA ILE A 289 -14.28 -2.81 -13.63
C ILE A 289 -13.66 -3.98 -14.42
N ARG A 290 -12.42 -4.36 -14.13
CA ARG A 290 -11.78 -5.51 -14.79
C ARG A 290 -12.43 -6.85 -14.45
N ILE A 291 -13.03 -7.00 -13.27
CA ILE A 291 -13.83 -8.19 -12.91
C ILE A 291 -15.12 -8.24 -13.74
N VAL A 292 -15.76 -7.09 -13.94
CA VAL A 292 -17.05 -6.96 -14.63
C VAL A 292 -16.89 -7.03 -16.15
N ALA A 293 -15.83 -6.47 -16.74
CA ALA A 293 -15.68 -6.31 -18.17
C ALA A 293 -15.94 -7.58 -19.02
N PRO A 294 -15.55 -8.80 -18.59
CA PRO A 294 -15.85 -10.04 -19.33
C PRO A 294 -17.35 -10.41 -19.41
N LEU A 295 -18.22 -9.83 -18.57
CA LEU A 295 -19.67 -10.05 -18.62
C LEU A 295 -20.37 -9.21 -19.71
N GLY A 296 -19.61 -8.43 -20.48
CA GLY A 296 -20.09 -7.70 -21.64
C GLY A 296 -20.35 -6.21 -21.40
N ALA A 297 -20.45 -5.48 -22.52
CA ALA A 297 -20.65 -4.03 -22.53
C ALA A 297 -21.92 -3.56 -21.79
N PRO A 298 -23.09 -4.26 -21.88
CA PRO A 298 -24.29 -3.83 -21.19
C PRO A 298 -24.13 -3.75 -19.66
N LEU A 299 -23.46 -4.72 -19.04
CA LEU A 299 -23.24 -4.69 -17.59
C LEU A 299 -22.23 -3.61 -17.20
N LEU A 300 -21.19 -3.40 -18.00
CA LEU A 300 -20.24 -2.32 -17.74
C LEU A 300 -20.92 -0.95 -17.79
N ALA A 301 -21.82 -0.75 -18.76
CA ALA A 301 -22.65 0.45 -18.83
C ALA A 301 -23.57 0.57 -17.60
N ALA A 302 -24.25 -0.52 -17.20
CA ALA A 302 -25.10 -0.52 -16.02
C ALA A 302 -24.33 -0.20 -14.72
N VAL A 303 -23.16 -0.80 -14.51
CA VAL A 303 -22.26 -0.50 -13.38
C VAL A 303 -21.83 0.97 -13.38
N THR A 304 -21.57 1.55 -14.56
CA THR A 304 -21.21 2.97 -14.68
C THR A 304 -22.38 3.87 -14.28
N VAL A 305 -23.58 3.57 -14.75
CA VAL A 305 -24.82 4.31 -14.42
C VAL A 305 -25.10 4.24 -12.92
N VAL A 306 -25.11 3.03 -12.35
CA VAL A 306 -25.38 2.81 -10.93
C VAL A 306 -24.28 3.42 -10.07
N GLY A 307 -23.01 3.32 -10.46
CA GLY A 307 -21.90 3.97 -9.74
C GLY A 307 -22.02 5.49 -9.68
N ARG A 308 -22.48 6.14 -10.77
CA ARG A 308 -22.80 7.58 -10.76
C ARG A 308 -23.97 7.89 -9.82
N LEU A 309 -25.00 7.06 -9.84
CA LEU A 309 -26.15 7.19 -8.94
C LEU A 309 -25.75 7.02 -7.47
N GLU A 310 -24.91 6.04 -7.15
CA GLU A 310 -24.35 5.82 -5.82
C GLU A 310 -23.54 7.02 -5.34
N PHE A 311 -22.71 7.61 -6.21
CA PHE A 311 -21.96 8.82 -5.88
C PHE A 311 -22.90 10.00 -5.59
N PHE A 312 -23.93 10.20 -6.41
CA PHE A 312 -24.93 11.25 -6.23
C PHE A 312 -25.73 11.07 -4.94
N ALA A 313 -26.31 9.88 -4.73
CA ALA A 313 -27.06 9.53 -3.53
C ALA A 313 -26.17 9.57 -2.26
N GLY A 314 -24.92 9.16 -2.38
CA GLY A 314 -23.94 9.13 -1.29
C GLY A 314 -23.44 10.52 -0.85
N THR A 315 -23.49 11.52 -1.73
CA THR A 315 -22.94 12.86 -1.48
C THR A 315 -23.48 13.49 -0.20
N ALA A 316 -24.80 13.39 0.04
CA ALA A 316 -25.42 13.92 1.27
C ALA A 316 -24.87 13.27 2.55
N PHE A 317 -24.58 11.97 2.51
CA PHE A 317 -24.04 11.22 3.66
C PHE A 317 -22.55 11.50 3.89
N LEU A 318 -21.79 11.68 2.81
CA LEU A 318 -20.39 12.12 2.87
C LEU A 318 -20.27 13.54 3.46
N ASP A 319 -21.16 14.45 3.08
CA ASP A 319 -21.20 15.80 3.65
C ASP A 319 -21.67 15.82 5.11
N LEU A 320 -22.65 14.98 5.48
CA LEU A 320 -23.01 14.76 6.88
C LEU A 320 -21.85 14.18 7.70
N SER A 321 -21.09 13.25 7.11
CA SER A 321 -19.88 12.69 7.69
C SER A 321 -18.80 13.76 7.91
N GLY A 322 -18.57 14.61 6.90
CA GLY A 322 -17.68 15.78 7.00
C GLY A 322 -18.13 16.78 8.07
N ALA A 323 -19.44 17.06 8.13
CA ALA A 323 -20.03 17.94 9.14
C ALA A 323 -19.82 17.41 10.57
N LEU A 324 -20.06 16.11 10.79
CA LEU A 324 -19.80 15.46 12.07
C LEU A 324 -18.31 15.46 12.42
N THR A 325 -17.42 15.27 11.45
CA THR A 325 -15.97 15.31 11.65
C THR A 325 -15.56 16.65 12.27
N VAL A 326 -15.97 17.77 11.66
CA VAL A 326 -15.69 19.12 12.14
C VAL A 326 -16.39 19.39 13.47
N PHE A 327 -17.69 19.10 13.56
CA PHE A 327 -18.48 19.34 14.76
C PHE A 327 -17.86 18.65 15.98
N VAL A 328 -17.47 17.38 15.84
CA VAL A 328 -16.87 16.61 16.92
C VAL A 328 -15.48 17.14 17.27
N ALA A 329 -14.65 17.48 16.28
CA ALA A 329 -13.33 18.07 16.52
C ALA A 329 -13.42 19.41 17.27
N GLN A 330 -14.32 20.31 16.87
CA GLN A 330 -14.54 21.59 17.54
C GLN A 330 -15.08 21.41 18.96
N ASN A 331 -16.11 20.58 19.16
CA ASN A 331 -16.69 20.37 20.50
C ASN A 331 -15.71 19.65 21.43
N ARG A 332 -14.82 18.80 20.90
CA ARG A 332 -13.72 18.21 21.66
C ARG A 332 -12.69 19.26 22.06
N GLY A 333 -12.30 20.16 21.14
CA GLY A 333 -11.43 21.30 21.45
C GLY A 333 -12.02 22.24 22.50
N ALA A 334 -13.35 22.42 22.48
CA ALA A 334 -14.10 23.23 23.44
C ALA A 334 -14.38 22.52 24.79
N GLY A 335 -13.89 21.28 24.99
CA GLY A 335 -14.11 20.53 26.23
C GLY A 335 -15.56 20.07 26.46
N ARG A 336 -16.35 19.85 25.40
CA ARG A 336 -17.80 19.50 25.46
C ARG A 336 -18.09 18.08 24.94
N PRO A 337 -17.61 17.01 25.59
CA PRO A 337 -17.83 15.63 25.14
C PRO A 337 -19.32 15.21 25.15
N ASP A 338 -20.16 15.85 25.96
CA ASP A 338 -21.60 15.56 26.00
C ASP A 338 -22.32 15.98 24.72
N ARG A 339 -21.85 17.07 24.10
CA ARG A 339 -22.37 17.50 22.78
C ARG A 339 -21.96 16.52 21.68
N VAL A 340 -20.76 15.94 21.76
CA VAL A 340 -20.31 14.90 20.83
C VAL A 340 -21.24 13.68 20.88
N ARG A 341 -21.59 13.20 22.08
CA ARG A 341 -22.52 12.08 22.26
C ARG A 341 -23.92 12.40 21.73
N ARG A 342 -24.42 13.60 22.01
CA ARG A 342 -25.72 14.08 21.51
C ARG A 342 -25.74 14.20 19.99
N ALA A 343 -24.65 14.64 19.37
CA ALA A 343 -24.54 14.73 17.91
C ALA A 343 -24.71 13.39 17.23
N VAL A 344 -23.99 12.37 17.71
CA VAL A 344 -24.13 11.00 17.17
C VAL A 344 -25.56 10.49 17.38
N ARG A 345 -26.13 10.63 18.58
CA ARG A 345 -27.48 10.14 18.90
C ARG A 345 -28.60 10.82 18.12
N ARG A 346 -28.44 12.07 17.70
CA ARG A 346 -29.46 12.84 16.96
C ARG A 346 -29.26 12.77 15.44
N THR A 347 -28.01 12.71 14.98
CA THR A 347 -27.71 12.68 13.53
C THR A 347 -27.90 11.27 12.96
N LEU A 348 -27.64 10.22 13.72
CA LEU A 348 -27.74 8.85 13.23
C LEU A 348 -29.18 8.43 12.85
N PRO A 349 -30.22 8.68 13.67
CA PRO A 349 -31.61 8.38 13.27
C PRO A 349 -32.07 9.22 12.07
N PHE A 350 -31.63 10.48 11.99
CA PHE A 350 -31.91 11.33 10.83
C PHE A 350 -31.27 10.77 9.57
N ALA A 351 -29.99 10.38 9.63
CA ALA A 351 -29.30 9.77 8.50
C ALA A 351 -29.94 8.44 8.08
N LEU A 352 -30.39 7.63 9.03
CA LEU A 352 -31.14 6.41 8.75
C LEU A 352 -32.45 6.70 8.01
N ALA A 353 -33.25 7.65 8.50
CA ALA A 353 -34.50 8.04 7.85
C ALA A 353 -34.26 8.60 6.44
N LEU A 354 -33.25 9.46 6.28
CA LEU A 354 -32.87 10.00 4.98
C LEU A 354 -32.40 8.91 4.02
N ALA A 355 -31.59 7.95 4.50
CA ALA A 355 -31.11 6.83 3.68
C ALA A 355 -32.27 5.95 3.21
N LEU A 356 -33.21 5.63 4.09
CA LEU A 356 -34.42 4.86 3.72
C LEU A 356 -35.28 5.63 2.70
N ALA A 357 -35.44 6.94 2.87
CA ALA A 357 -36.18 7.77 1.92
C ALA A 357 -35.50 7.83 0.54
N VAL A 358 -34.18 8.01 0.50
CA VAL A 358 -33.39 7.99 -0.74
C VAL A 358 -33.43 6.62 -1.41
N SER A 359 -33.25 5.54 -0.64
CA SER A 359 -33.37 4.16 -1.12
C SER A 359 -34.73 3.88 -1.74
N LEU A 360 -35.82 4.24 -1.05
CA LEU A 360 -37.17 4.07 -1.55
C LEU A 360 -37.40 4.88 -2.83
N ALA A 361 -36.99 6.16 -2.84
CA ALA A 361 -37.14 7.02 -4.01
C ALA A 361 -36.40 6.45 -5.23
N VAL A 362 -35.17 5.99 -5.06
CA VAL A 362 -34.37 5.41 -6.14
C VAL A 362 -34.96 4.10 -6.64
N VAL A 363 -35.43 3.21 -5.74
CA VAL A 363 -36.09 1.95 -6.14
C VAL A 363 -37.37 2.21 -6.91
N LEU A 364 -38.18 3.22 -6.52
CA LEU A 364 -39.40 3.58 -7.23
C LEU A 364 -39.10 4.23 -8.60
N LEU A 365 -38.06 5.06 -8.67
CA LEU A 365 -37.65 5.75 -9.90
C LEU A 365 -36.77 4.90 -10.83
N ARG A 366 -36.46 3.66 -10.47
CA ARG A 366 -35.55 2.79 -11.25
C ARG A 366 -35.88 2.71 -12.75
N PRO A 367 -37.15 2.63 -13.22
CA PRO A 367 -37.42 2.51 -14.67
C PRO A 367 -37.14 3.83 -15.39
N VAL A 368 -37.40 4.96 -14.73
CA VAL A 368 -37.10 6.30 -15.25
C VAL A 368 -35.58 6.49 -15.34
N ILE A 369 -34.85 6.08 -14.30
CA ILE A 369 -33.38 6.15 -14.27
C ILE A 369 -32.79 5.29 -15.39
N ALA A 370 -33.26 4.06 -15.56
CA ALA A 370 -32.80 3.16 -16.61
C ALA A 370 -33.11 3.71 -18.01
N ALA A 371 -34.34 4.21 -18.23
CA ALA A 371 -34.76 4.79 -19.51
C ALA A 371 -33.98 6.06 -19.88
N ALA A 372 -33.64 6.90 -18.89
CA ALA A 372 -32.84 8.10 -19.08
C ALA A 372 -31.36 7.80 -19.37
N ALA A 373 -30.85 6.67 -18.87
CA ALA A 373 -29.44 6.31 -19.00
C ALA A 373 -29.07 5.68 -20.35
N THR A 374 -29.99 4.92 -20.96
CA THR A 374 -29.71 4.17 -22.20
C THR A 374 -30.98 3.81 -22.96
N THR A 375 -30.85 3.57 -24.27
CA THR A 375 -31.89 3.00 -25.13
C THR A 375 -31.78 1.48 -25.27
N ASP A 376 -30.64 0.89 -24.91
CA ASP A 376 -30.39 -0.55 -25.01
C ASP A 376 -31.23 -1.34 -23.97
N PRO A 377 -32.13 -2.25 -24.40
CA PRO A 377 -32.97 -3.03 -23.49
C PRO A 377 -32.19 -3.86 -22.48
N ALA A 378 -31.05 -4.44 -22.87
CA ALA A 378 -30.24 -5.27 -21.98
C ALA A 378 -29.61 -4.44 -20.85
N THR A 379 -29.02 -3.30 -21.19
CA THR A 379 -28.47 -2.35 -20.21
C THR A 379 -29.56 -1.80 -19.29
N ARG A 380 -30.74 -1.46 -19.83
CA ARG A 380 -31.89 -0.98 -19.02
C ARG A 380 -32.28 -2.00 -17.96
N HIS A 381 -32.48 -3.26 -18.37
CA HIS A 381 -32.82 -4.33 -17.44
C HIS A 381 -31.77 -4.50 -16.35
N LEU A 382 -30.48 -4.47 -16.71
CA LEU A 382 -29.38 -4.57 -15.74
C LEU A 382 -29.30 -3.38 -14.79
N VAL A 383 -29.59 -2.16 -15.24
CA VAL A 383 -29.67 -0.98 -14.35
C VAL A 383 -30.81 -1.13 -13.35
N GLU A 384 -31.99 -1.54 -13.80
CA GLU A 384 -33.15 -1.75 -12.92
C GLU A 384 -32.89 -2.84 -11.88
N LEU A 385 -32.32 -3.98 -12.32
CA LEU A 385 -31.98 -5.11 -11.46
C LEU A 385 -30.94 -4.72 -10.41
N TYR A 386 -29.89 -4.01 -10.82
CA TYR A 386 -28.84 -3.57 -9.90
C TYR A 386 -29.40 -2.57 -8.88
N VAL A 387 -30.23 -1.61 -9.31
CA VAL A 387 -30.91 -0.70 -8.38
C VAL A 387 -31.77 -1.46 -7.37
N LEU A 388 -32.54 -2.46 -7.83
CA LEU A 388 -33.43 -3.25 -6.99
C LEU A 388 -32.67 -4.08 -5.93
N ILE A 389 -31.50 -4.62 -6.28
CA ILE A 389 -30.67 -5.41 -5.37
C ILE A 389 -29.94 -4.52 -4.36
N THR A 390 -29.31 -3.43 -4.82
CA THR A 390 -28.35 -2.67 -4.02
C THR A 390 -28.96 -1.57 -3.16
N TYR A 391 -29.99 -0.86 -3.63
CA TYR A 391 -30.55 0.26 -2.86
C TYR A 391 -31.26 -0.10 -1.55
N PRO A 392 -31.87 -1.29 -1.38
CA PRO A 392 -32.30 -1.76 -0.06
C PRO A 392 -31.15 -1.82 0.97
N CYS A 393 -29.94 -2.13 0.51
CA CYS A 393 -28.74 -2.25 1.35
C CYS A 393 -27.97 -0.93 1.52
N PHE A 394 -28.25 0.09 0.70
CA PHE A 394 -27.57 1.41 0.74
C PHE A 394 -27.60 2.09 2.12
N VAL A 395 -28.62 1.78 2.94
CA VAL A 395 -28.71 2.23 4.33
C VAL A 395 -27.48 1.85 5.17
N LEU A 396 -26.86 0.69 4.90
CA LEU A 396 -25.67 0.22 5.59
C LEU A 396 -24.45 1.10 5.27
N TYR A 397 -24.30 1.47 4.00
CA TYR A 397 -23.27 2.40 3.55
C TYR A 397 -23.46 3.78 4.20
N ALA A 398 -24.67 4.33 4.11
CA ALA A 398 -25.02 5.65 4.64
C ALA A 398 -24.74 5.78 6.15
N VAL A 399 -25.20 4.81 6.94
CA VAL A 399 -24.96 4.76 8.40
C VAL A 399 -23.47 4.65 8.71
N THR A 400 -22.75 3.78 7.98
CA THR A 400 -21.31 3.58 8.18
C THR A 400 -20.53 4.88 7.91
N ALA A 401 -20.84 5.57 6.82
CA ALA A 401 -20.22 6.85 6.46
C ALA A 401 -20.39 7.91 7.56
N VAL A 402 -21.60 8.07 8.10
CA VAL A 402 -21.92 9.03 9.16
C VAL A 402 -21.16 8.70 10.46
N VAL A 403 -21.08 7.42 10.84
CA VAL A 403 -20.32 6.97 12.01
C VAL A 403 -18.82 7.20 11.83
N HIS A 404 -18.28 6.98 10.63
CA HIS A 404 -16.88 7.27 10.31
C HIS A 404 -16.55 8.75 10.47
N GLY A 405 -17.47 9.65 10.12
CA GLY A 405 -17.32 11.09 10.35
C GLY A 405 -17.11 11.44 11.82
N ALA A 406 -17.94 10.86 12.70
CA ALA A 406 -17.77 11.03 14.14
C ALA A 406 -16.43 10.47 14.65
N LEU A 407 -15.99 9.30 14.15
CA LEU A 407 -14.70 8.69 14.50
C LEU A 407 -13.52 9.54 14.05
N ASN A 408 -13.58 10.09 12.84
CA ASN A 408 -12.57 11.00 12.29
C ASN A 408 -12.43 12.25 13.17
N GLY A 409 -13.55 12.85 13.59
CA GLY A 409 -13.55 14.01 14.49
C GLY A 409 -12.93 13.74 15.87
N VAL A 410 -12.99 12.50 16.37
CA VAL A 410 -12.29 12.09 17.62
C VAL A 410 -10.80 11.79 17.39
N GLY A 411 -10.35 11.71 16.13
CA GLY A 411 -8.99 11.38 15.73
C GLY A 411 -8.72 9.89 15.52
N ARG A 412 -9.78 9.09 15.27
CA ARG A 412 -9.69 7.63 15.01
C ARG A 412 -9.77 7.32 13.51
N THR A 413 -8.97 8.03 12.71
CA THR A 413 -8.98 7.96 11.23
C THR A 413 -8.48 6.63 10.65
N VAL A 414 -7.84 5.78 11.46
CA VAL A 414 -7.43 4.43 11.05
C VAL A 414 -8.62 3.46 10.98
N VAL A 415 -9.71 3.72 11.73
CA VAL A 415 -10.87 2.82 11.72
C VAL A 415 -11.55 2.79 10.34
N PRO A 416 -11.85 3.93 9.69
CA PRO A 416 -12.38 3.94 8.32
C PRO A 416 -11.46 3.29 7.29
N LEU A 417 -10.14 3.49 7.39
CA LEU A 417 -9.16 2.85 6.52
C LEU A 417 -9.24 1.32 6.62
N VAL A 418 -9.19 0.77 7.84
CA VAL A 418 -9.26 -0.68 8.05
C VAL A 418 -10.62 -1.23 7.63
N CYS A 419 -11.70 -0.47 7.84
CA CYS A 419 -13.02 -0.82 7.32
C CYS A 419 -12.97 -1.01 5.80
N THR A 420 -12.38 -0.07 5.08
CA THR A 420 -12.25 -0.12 3.61
C THR A 420 -11.39 -1.31 3.18
N LEU A 421 -10.25 -1.53 3.84
CA LEU A 421 -9.39 -2.68 3.55
C LEU A 421 -10.12 -4.02 3.72
N VAL A 422 -10.87 -4.19 4.81
CA VAL A 422 -11.59 -5.44 5.07
C VAL A 422 -12.82 -5.60 4.16
N SER A 423 -13.71 -4.60 4.17
CA SER A 423 -14.99 -4.70 3.45
C SER A 423 -14.84 -4.65 1.94
N PHE A 424 -14.01 -3.74 1.42
CA PHE A 424 -13.88 -3.53 -0.01
C PHE A 424 -12.82 -4.45 -0.62
N VAL A 425 -11.59 -4.38 -0.10
CA VAL A 425 -10.45 -5.07 -0.73
C VAL A 425 -10.45 -6.56 -0.39
N ALA A 426 -10.60 -6.93 0.87
CA ALA A 426 -10.46 -8.33 1.30
C ALA A 426 -11.74 -9.16 1.10
N VAL A 427 -12.92 -8.54 1.04
CA VAL A 427 -14.20 -9.25 0.90
C VAL A 427 -14.87 -8.97 -0.43
N ARG A 428 -15.26 -7.72 -0.72
CA ARG A 428 -16.07 -7.39 -1.90
C ARG A 428 -15.37 -7.76 -3.21
N LEU A 429 -14.08 -7.44 -3.40
CA LEU A 429 -13.39 -7.75 -4.66
C LEU A 429 -13.25 -9.26 -4.93
N PRO A 430 -12.72 -10.09 -4.00
CA PRO A 430 -12.67 -11.54 -4.21
C PRO A 430 -14.06 -12.15 -4.41
N LEU A 431 -15.05 -11.70 -3.63
CA LEU A 431 -16.41 -12.21 -3.73
C LEU A 431 -17.06 -11.83 -5.07
N SER A 432 -16.79 -10.62 -5.59
CA SER A 432 -17.24 -10.21 -6.93
C SER A 432 -16.66 -11.13 -8.00
N TYR A 433 -15.38 -11.50 -7.89
CA TYR A 433 -14.75 -12.44 -8.82
C TYR A 433 -15.35 -13.85 -8.73
N LEU A 434 -15.52 -14.38 -7.50
CA LEU A 434 -16.04 -15.73 -7.25
C LEU A 434 -17.51 -15.87 -7.65
N LEU A 435 -18.37 -14.94 -7.23
CA LEU A 435 -19.80 -14.98 -7.52
C LEU A 435 -20.09 -14.66 -8.98
N ARG A 436 -19.24 -13.88 -9.67
CA ARG A 436 -19.33 -13.70 -11.12
C ARG A 436 -19.31 -15.04 -11.86
N VAL A 437 -18.42 -15.96 -11.46
CA VAL A 437 -18.26 -17.25 -12.17
C VAL A 437 -19.51 -18.12 -12.05
N ARG A 438 -20.22 -18.06 -10.90
CA ARG A 438 -21.38 -18.92 -10.62
C ARG A 438 -22.73 -18.26 -10.92
N HIS A 439 -22.84 -16.95 -10.74
CA HIS A 439 -24.10 -16.20 -10.75
C HIS A 439 -24.07 -14.99 -11.70
N GLY A 440 -23.04 -14.87 -12.55
CA GLY A 440 -22.96 -13.81 -13.56
C GLY A 440 -23.04 -12.40 -12.96
N ALA A 441 -23.87 -11.54 -13.58
CA ALA A 441 -24.03 -10.14 -13.21
C ALA A 441 -24.58 -9.95 -11.78
N GLU A 442 -25.61 -10.72 -11.39
CA GLU A 442 -26.23 -10.64 -10.06
C GLU A 442 -25.23 -10.97 -8.95
N GLY A 443 -24.34 -11.94 -9.18
CA GLY A 443 -23.29 -12.30 -8.25
C GLY A 443 -22.38 -11.12 -7.89
N VAL A 444 -22.06 -10.27 -8.88
CA VAL A 444 -21.28 -9.04 -8.65
C VAL A 444 -22.07 -8.03 -7.82
N MET A 445 -23.37 -7.88 -8.09
CA MET A 445 -24.25 -6.96 -7.36
C MET A 445 -24.36 -7.35 -5.88
N TRP A 446 -24.62 -8.62 -5.58
CA TRP A 446 -24.66 -9.13 -4.19
C TRP A 446 -23.32 -9.00 -3.47
N ALA A 447 -22.19 -9.11 -4.18
CA ALA A 447 -20.88 -8.90 -3.58
C ALA A 447 -20.69 -7.45 -3.09
N VAL A 448 -21.35 -6.47 -3.71
CA VAL A 448 -21.37 -5.07 -3.25
C VAL A 448 -22.01 -4.98 -1.86
N ASP A 449 -23.20 -5.55 -1.72
CA ASP A 449 -24.01 -5.47 -0.51
C ASP A 449 -23.36 -6.22 0.66
N LEU A 450 -22.80 -7.41 0.39
CA LEU A 450 -22.05 -8.17 1.38
C LEU A 450 -20.82 -7.40 1.88
N GLY A 451 -20.17 -6.62 0.99
CA GLY A 451 -19.14 -5.66 1.38
C GLY A 451 -19.65 -4.64 2.40
N TRP A 452 -20.79 -4.00 2.14
CA TRP A 452 -21.39 -3.04 3.08
C TRP A 452 -21.81 -3.67 4.40
N VAL A 453 -22.34 -4.89 4.40
CA VAL A 453 -22.65 -5.66 5.61
C VAL A 453 -21.39 -5.85 6.46
N VAL A 454 -20.30 -6.34 5.87
CA VAL A 454 -19.01 -6.52 6.58
C VAL A 454 -18.48 -5.18 7.11
N GLY A 455 -18.59 -4.11 6.32
CA GLY A 455 -18.19 -2.77 6.73
C GLY A 455 -18.97 -2.25 7.94
N ALA A 456 -20.29 -2.46 7.95
CA ALA A 456 -21.17 -2.08 9.05
C ALA A 456 -20.85 -2.90 10.32
N LEU A 457 -20.66 -4.22 10.19
CA LEU A 457 -20.30 -5.11 11.31
C LEU A 457 -18.94 -4.73 11.92
N TYR A 458 -17.93 -4.51 11.08
CA TYR A 458 -16.61 -4.04 11.52
C TYR A 458 -16.72 -2.70 12.25
N THR A 459 -17.46 -1.75 11.68
CA THR A 459 -17.62 -0.41 12.27
C THR A 459 -18.32 -0.48 13.62
N ALA A 460 -19.38 -1.30 13.75
CA ALA A 460 -20.06 -1.54 15.02
C ALA A 460 -19.12 -2.15 16.07
N PHE A 461 -18.31 -3.15 15.70
CA PHE A 461 -17.29 -3.72 16.56
C PHE A 461 -16.25 -2.68 17.01
N ALA A 462 -15.74 -1.88 16.07
CA ALA A 462 -14.75 -0.85 16.34
C ALA A 462 -15.28 0.21 17.31
N VAL A 463 -16.53 0.65 17.14
CA VAL A 463 -17.20 1.61 18.04
C VAL A 463 -17.34 1.02 19.45
N ARG A 464 -17.84 -0.21 19.58
CA ARG A 464 -17.98 -0.90 20.90
C ARG A 464 -16.64 -0.98 21.62
N ARG A 465 -15.55 -1.31 20.91
CA ARG A 465 -14.20 -1.39 21.48
C ARG A 465 -13.68 -0.03 21.97
N HIS A 466 -13.99 1.05 21.27
CA HIS A 466 -13.56 2.40 21.63
C HIS A 466 -14.38 3.01 22.78
N LEU A 467 -15.61 2.54 23.00
CA LEU A 467 -16.46 2.96 24.12
C LEU A 467 -16.10 2.28 25.45
N ARG A 468 -15.47 1.10 25.43
CA ARG A 468 -15.01 0.42 26.65
C ARG A 468 -13.79 1.15 27.24
N ARG A 469 -13.90 1.66 28.47
CA ARG A 469 -12.76 2.23 29.24
C ARG A 469 -11.68 1.16 29.37
N ARG A 470 -10.45 1.45 28.91
CA ARG A 470 -9.31 0.55 29.11
C ARG A 470 -8.68 0.81 30.48
N PRO A 471 -8.32 -0.23 31.26
CA PRO A 471 -7.46 -0.05 32.43
C PRO A 471 -6.12 0.56 32.00
N ALA A 472 -5.44 1.24 32.92
CA ALA A 472 -4.15 1.90 32.66
C ALA A 472 -3.14 0.85 32.14
N GLY A 473 -2.75 0.97 30.87
CA GLY A 473 -1.75 0.11 30.26
C GLY A 473 -0.32 0.54 30.63
N PRO A 474 0.70 -0.25 30.26
CA PRO A 474 2.10 0.14 30.44
C PRO A 474 2.39 1.50 29.79
N PRO A 475 3.41 2.24 30.29
CA PRO A 475 3.71 3.59 29.84
C PRO A 475 3.88 3.66 28.31
N ALA A 476 3.33 4.74 27.73
CA ALA A 476 3.38 4.95 26.29
C ALA A 476 4.83 5.15 25.83
N LEU A 477 5.25 4.39 24.82
CA LEU A 477 6.56 4.57 24.22
C LEU A 477 6.62 5.89 23.43
N PRO A 478 7.79 6.56 23.39
CA PRO A 478 8.04 7.73 22.57
C PRO A 478 7.55 7.56 21.13
N GLY A 479 7.17 8.66 20.48
CA GLY A 479 6.72 8.64 19.09
C GLY A 479 7.81 8.17 18.12
N ILE A 480 7.43 8.01 16.85
CA ILE A 480 8.39 7.75 15.79
C ILE A 480 8.84 9.10 15.22
N PRO A 481 10.15 9.40 15.15
CA PRO A 481 10.65 10.61 14.54
C PRO A 481 10.62 10.45 13.01
N TRP A 482 9.41 10.44 12.43
CA TRP A 482 9.13 10.03 11.05
C TRP A 482 10.08 10.63 10.01
N ARG A 483 10.43 11.91 10.11
CA ARG A 483 11.37 12.53 9.16
C ARG A 483 12.75 11.86 9.14
N ARG A 484 13.28 11.51 10.31
CA ARG A 484 14.62 10.89 10.44
C ARG A 484 14.60 9.40 10.11
N VAL A 485 13.44 8.76 10.27
CA VAL A 485 13.24 7.35 9.96
C VAL A 485 12.95 7.15 8.47
N LEU A 486 12.05 7.95 7.89
CA LEU A 486 11.65 7.82 6.49
C LEU A 486 12.73 8.31 5.52
N ALA A 487 13.57 9.28 5.90
CA ALA A 487 14.61 9.78 5.00
C ALA A 487 15.54 8.67 4.44
N PRO A 488 16.19 7.81 5.27
CA PRO A 488 17.01 6.73 4.73
C PRO A 488 16.19 5.65 3.99
N VAL A 489 14.98 5.34 4.46
CA VAL A 489 14.11 4.32 3.83
C VAL A 489 13.67 4.78 2.43
N LEU A 490 13.21 6.02 2.31
CA LEU A 490 12.78 6.60 1.03
C LEU A 490 13.97 6.80 0.08
N CYS A 491 15.17 7.12 0.60
CA CYS A 491 16.38 7.18 -0.20
C CYS A 491 16.69 5.81 -0.82
N ALA A 492 16.66 4.74 -0.02
CA ALA A 492 16.85 3.37 -0.53
C ALA A 492 15.77 2.99 -1.55
N CYS A 493 14.49 3.30 -1.29
CA CYS A 493 13.40 3.06 -2.25
C CYS A 493 13.60 3.84 -3.56
N ALA A 494 14.06 5.08 -3.49
CA ALA A 494 14.33 5.88 -4.68
C ALA A 494 15.44 5.28 -5.54
N VAL A 495 16.50 4.75 -4.91
CA VAL A 495 17.57 4.02 -5.61
C VAL A 495 17.02 2.75 -6.27
N LEU A 496 16.24 1.95 -5.52
CA LEU A 496 15.63 0.72 -6.05
C LEU A 496 14.72 1.02 -7.25
N LEU A 497 13.85 2.02 -7.14
CA LEU A 497 12.94 2.42 -8.21
C LEU A 497 13.69 2.97 -9.44
N ALA A 498 14.73 3.79 -9.23
CA ALA A 498 15.52 4.35 -10.32
C ALA A 498 16.33 3.29 -11.08
N THR A 499 16.67 2.18 -10.42
CA THR A 499 17.46 1.08 -11.00
C THR A 499 16.60 -0.11 -11.43
N ALA A 500 15.33 -0.16 -11.04
CA ALA A 500 14.43 -1.31 -11.22
C ALA A 500 14.37 -1.82 -12.67
N GLY A 501 14.38 -0.92 -13.66
CA GLY A 501 14.28 -1.27 -15.07
C GLY A 501 15.60 -1.24 -15.84
N ARG A 502 16.75 -1.11 -15.17
CA ARG A 502 18.04 -0.96 -15.88
C ARG A 502 18.48 -2.27 -16.54
N TYR A 503 18.27 -3.39 -15.85
CA TYR A 503 18.45 -4.76 -16.38
C TYR A 503 17.09 -5.45 -16.56
N GLY A 504 17.10 -6.64 -17.14
CA GLY A 504 15.90 -7.43 -17.38
C GLY A 504 15.34 -8.09 -16.12
N TYR A 505 14.40 -9.00 -16.33
CA TYR A 505 13.85 -9.85 -15.28
C TYR A 505 14.91 -10.78 -14.71
N PHE A 506 14.89 -10.95 -13.40
CA PHE A 506 15.54 -12.08 -12.75
C PHE A 506 14.74 -13.37 -13.05
N ARG A 507 15.41 -14.52 -13.10
CA ARG A 507 14.78 -15.80 -13.46
C ARG A 507 13.55 -16.16 -12.60
N ASP A 508 13.60 -15.91 -11.29
CA ASP A 508 12.46 -16.16 -10.40
C ASP A 508 11.29 -15.24 -10.76
N GLU A 509 11.55 -14.00 -11.18
CA GLU A 509 10.50 -13.06 -11.60
C GLU A 509 9.80 -13.55 -12.88
N LEU A 510 10.54 -14.17 -13.81
CA LEU A 510 9.97 -14.84 -14.98
C LEU A 510 9.12 -16.04 -14.58
N TYR A 511 9.57 -16.81 -13.59
CA TYR A 511 8.78 -17.91 -13.04
C TYR A 511 7.52 -17.41 -12.34
N TRP A 512 7.58 -16.32 -11.55
CA TRP A 512 6.40 -15.72 -10.93
C TRP A 512 5.42 -15.20 -11.96
N LEU A 513 5.89 -14.63 -13.08
CA LEU A 513 5.03 -14.26 -14.19
C LEU A 513 4.32 -15.48 -14.78
N ALA A 514 5.02 -16.58 -15.02
CA ALA A 514 4.40 -17.83 -15.48
C ALA A 514 3.40 -18.40 -14.46
N ALA A 515 3.79 -18.50 -13.18
CA ALA A 515 2.96 -19.00 -12.10
C ALA A 515 1.73 -18.10 -11.83
N SER A 516 1.85 -16.78 -12.01
CA SER A 516 0.73 -15.84 -11.88
C SER A 516 -0.40 -16.10 -12.88
N ARG A 517 -0.09 -16.76 -14.01
CA ARG A 517 -1.05 -17.20 -15.03
C ARG A 517 -1.62 -18.59 -14.74
N HIS A 518 -1.02 -19.33 -13.80
CA HIS A 518 -1.38 -20.69 -13.39
C HIS A 518 -1.61 -20.76 -11.87
N LEU A 519 -2.43 -19.86 -11.33
CA LEU A 519 -2.66 -19.78 -9.88
C LEU A 519 -3.21 -21.09 -9.31
N ALA A 520 -2.45 -21.66 -8.37
CA ALA A 520 -2.83 -22.82 -7.58
C ALA A 520 -2.85 -22.50 -6.08
N ALA A 521 -3.41 -23.41 -5.28
CA ALA A 521 -3.42 -23.29 -3.83
C ALA A 521 -2.03 -23.54 -3.19
N GLY A 522 -1.11 -24.17 -3.93
CA GLY A 522 0.30 -24.37 -3.59
C GLY A 522 1.10 -24.79 -4.85
N TYR A 523 2.43 -24.85 -4.74
CA TYR A 523 3.34 -25.34 -5.78
C TYR A 523 4.38 -26.28 -5.17
N ASP A 524 5.14 -27.00 -6.00
CA ASP A 524 6.14 -27.96 -5.51
C ASP A 524 7.31 -27.30 -4.74
N ASP A 525 7.64 -26.07 -5.11
CA ASP A 525 8.78 -25.30 -4.61
C ASP A 525 8.42 -24.08 -3.76
N GLN A 526 7.17 -23.59 -3.84
CA GLN A 526 6.73 -22.44 -3.05
C GLN A 526 5.23 -22.45 -2.71
N PRO A 527 4.86 -21.76 -1.62
CA PRO A 527 3.49 -21.36 -1.34
C PRO A 527 2.90 -20.32 -2.33
N PRO A 528 1.58 -20.07 -2.31
CA PRO A 528 0.89 -19.35 -3.39
C PRO A 528 0.97 -17.82 -3.36
N LEU A 529 1.48 -17.20 -2.28
CA LEU A 529 1.33 -15.75 -2.09
C LEU A 529 2.12 -14.91 -3.10
N VAL A 530 3.36 -15.28 -3.43
CA VAL A 530 4.18 -14.47 -4.36
C VAL A 530 3.57 -14.46 -5.77
N PRO A 531 3.20 -15.60 -6.39
CA PRO A 531 2.46 -15.61 -7.65
C PRO A 531 1.15 -14.81 -7.60
N LEU A 532 0.43 -14.85 -6.47
CA LEU A 532 -0.79 -14.06 -6.27
C LEU A 532 -0.52 -12.55 -6.25
N ILE A 533 0.56 -12.12 -5.59
CA ILE A 533 0.98 -10.71 -5.58
C ILE A 533 1.37 -10.26 -6.99
N VAL A 534 2.19 -11.04 -7.69
CA VAL A 534 2.58 -10.74 -9.08
C VAL A 534 1.36 -10.72 -10.00
N ARG A 535 0.38 -11.61 -9.79
CA ARG A 535 -0.89 -11.56 -10.52
C ARG A 535 -1.65 -10.26 -10.27
N ALA A 536 -1.71 -9.79 -9.02
CA ALA A 536 -2.35 -8.53 -8.69
C ALA A 536 -1.62 -7.34 -9.34
N GLU A 537 -0.29 -7.29 -9.25
CA GLU A 537 0.53 -6.22 -9.83
C GLU A 537 0.40 -6.14 -11.35
N THR A 538 0.57 -7.27 -12.04
CA THR A 538 0.47 -7.37 -13.50
C THR A 538 -0.94 -7.06 -13.99
N TRP A 539 -1.95 -7.44 -13.22
CA TRP A 539 -3.33 -7.10 -13.53
C TRP A 539 -3.58 -5.60 -13.47
N PHE A 540 -2.89 -4.84 -12.59
CA PHE A 540 -3.01 -3.38 -12.53
C PHE A 540 -2.11 -2.64 -13.52
N GLY A 541 -0.80 -2.92 -13.48
CA GLY A 541 0.25 -2.16 -14.15
C GLY A 541 0.85 -2.80 -15.39
N GLY A 542 0.45 -4.03 -15.74
CA GLY A 542 1.01 -4.82 -16.84
C GLY A 542 2.28 -5.59 -16.45
N ASP A 543 2.82 -6.32 -17.43
CA ASP A 543 3.94 -7.25 -17.24
C ASP A 543 5.29 -6.55 -17.49
N SER A 544 5.56 -5.44 -16.80
CA SER A 544 6.86 -4.75 -16.88
C SER A 544 7.73 -5.03 -15.65
N VAL A 545 9.06 -5.04 -15.83
CA VAL A 545 10.02 -5.31 -14.74
C VAL A 545 9.81 -4.34 -13.58
N GLN A 546 9.57 -3.07 -13.88
CA GLN A 546 9.32 -2.04 -12.86
C GLN A 546 8.07 -2.33 -12.04
N VAL A 547 7.02 -2.89 -12.66
CA VAL A 547 5.76 -3.23 -11.97
C VAL A 547 5.97 -4.40 -11.02
N VAL A 548 6.62 -5.47 -11.48
CA VAL A 548 6.93 -6.67 -10.66
C VAL A 548 7.86 -6.33 -9.49
N ARG A 549 8.65 -5.25 -9.58
CA ARG A 549 9.57 -4.80 -8.53
C ARG A 549 8.98 -3.79 -7.54
N ILE A 550 7.68 -3.45 -7.64
CA ILE A 550 7.02 -2.55 -6.66
C ILE A 550 6.84 -3.27 -5.31
N ALA A 551 6.24 -4.46 -5.29
CA ALA A 551 6.03 -5.25 -4.09
C ALA A 551 7.31 -5.51 -3.28
N PRO A 552 8.42 -6.03 -3.85
CA PRO A 552 9.64 -6.29 -3.08
C PRO A 552 10.22 -4.99 -2.48
N MET A 553 10.19 -3.87 -3.20
CA MET A 553 10.60 -2.57 -2.67
C MET A 553 9.75 -2.15 -1.45
N LEU A 554 8.43 -2.34 -1.52
CA LEU A 554 7.52 -2.02 -0.41
C LEU A 554 7.72 -2.94 0.80
N PHE A 555 7.93 -4.25 0.58
CA PHE A 555 8.25 -5.20 1.66
C PHE A 555 9.60 -4.90 2.33
N ALA A 556 10.61 -4.52 1.54
CA ALA A 556 11.91 -4.08 2.05
C ALA A 556 11.78 -2.81 2.91
N ALA A 557 11.04 -1.81 2.43
CA ALA A 557 10.75 -0.60 3.20
C ALA A 557 10.00 -0.91 4.50
N ALA A 558 9.00 -1.79 4.45
CA ALA A 558 8.24 -2.21 5.62
C ALA A 558 9.12 -2.98 6.62
N THR A 559 10.03 -3.83 6.16
CA THR A 559 11.03 -4.53 6.99
C THR A 559 11.94 -3.54 7.73
N ALA A 560 12.40 -2.49 7.07
CA ALA A 560 13.16 -1.42 7.72
C ALA A 560 12.37 -0.72 8.83
N LEU A 561 11.08 -0.42 8.58
CA LEU A 561 10.19 0.14 9.59
C LEU A 561 9.93 -0.83 10.75
N MET A 562 9.88 -2.14 10.50
CA MET A 562 9.76 -3.13 11.57
C MET A 562 11.00 -3.16 12.48
N SER A 563 12.20 -3.03 11.92
CA SER A 563 13.42 -2.90 12.73
C SER A 563 13.39 -1.64 13.62
N VAL A 564 12.88 -0.52 13.10
CA VAL A 564 12.66 0.72 13.87
C VAL A 564 11.68 0.50 15.02
N LEU A 565 10.61 -0.26 14.78
CA LEU A 565 9.65 -0.61 15.83
C LEU A 565 10.28 -1.53 16.89
N CYS A 566 11.10 -2.52 16.50
CA CYS A 566 11.87 -3.33 17.45
C CYS A 566 12.82 -2.47 18.30
N ALA A 567 13.57 -1.56 17.67
CA ALA A 567 14.46 -0.63 18.37
C ALA A 567 13.69 0.26 19.37
N ARG A 568 12.49 0.70 18.99
CA ARG A 568 11.62 1.52 19.83
C ARG A 568 11.12 0.77 21.07
N GLU A 569 10.74 -0.50 20.93
CA GLU A 569 10.29 -1.34 22.05
C GLU A 569 11.45 -1.61 23.04
N LEU A 570 12.68 -1.80 22.53
CA LEU A 570 13.87 -2.11 23.35
C LEU A 570 14.55 -0.87 23.97
N ALA A 571 14.43 0.31 23.36
CA ALA A 571 15.07 1.53 23.86
C ALA A 571 14.39 2.12 25.11
N GLY A 572 13.17 1.69 25.43
CA GLY A 572 12.40 2.13 26.60
C GLY A 572 11.69 3.48 26.42
N THR A 573 11.38 4.12 27.54
CA THR A 573 10.54 5.34 27.59
C THR A 573 11.30 6.66 27.44
N ASP A 574 12.64 6.65 27.52
CA ASP A 574 13.46 7.83 27.27
C ASP A 574 13.33 8.26 25.80
N GLU A 575 12.74 9.43 25.58
CA GLU A 575 12.46 9.96 24.24
C GLU A 575 13.73 10.18 23.41
N ARG A 576 14.79 10.75 24.00
CA ARG A 576 16.04 11.04 23.27
C ARG A 576 16.74 9.75 22.87
N ARG A 577 16.81 8.80 23.78
CA ARG A 577 17.40 7.48 23.53
C ARG A 577 16.59 6.70 22.50
N SER A 578 15.26 6.67 22.64
CA SER A 578 14.36 5.97 21.72
C SER A 578 14.42 6.56 20.31
N HIS A 579 14.38 7.88 20.16
CA HIS A 579 14.50 8.51 18.84
C HIS A 579 15.86 8.24 18.17
N ARG A 580 16.95 8.16 18.95
CA ARG A 580 18.28 7.77 18.42
C ARG A 580 18.29 6.32 17.98
N ALA A 581 17.79 5.40 18.81
CA ALA A 581 17.71 3.98 18.48
C ALA A 581 16.92 3.75 17.17
N GLN A 582 15.77 4.42 17.05
CA GLN A 582 14.94 4.38 15.85
C GLN A 582 15.68 4.91 14.61
N GLN A 583 16.42 6.02 14.72
CA GLN A 583 17.20 6.55 13.60
C GLN A 583 18.37 5.63 13.20
N ILE A 584 19.08 5.07 14.18
CA ILE A 584 20.19 4.14 13.94
C ILE A 584 19.67 2.89 13.23
N ALA A 585 18.56 2.32 13.69
CA ALA A 585 17.94 1.15 13.06
C ALA A 585 17.50 1.45 11.61
N ALA A 586 16.86 2.60 11.38
CA ALA A 586 16.43 3.01 10.05
C ALA A 586 17.62 3.11 9.07
N VAL A 587 18.71 3.76 9.48
CA VAL A 587 19.93 3.89 8.65
C VAL A 587 20.60 2.52 8.45
N ALA A 588 20.78 1.75 9.53
CA ALA A 588 21.45 0.46 9.47
C ALA A 588 20.77 -0.53 8.52
N VAL A 589 19.43 -0.65 8.60
CA VAL A 589 18.70 -1.59 7.75
C VAL A 589 18.58 -1.07 6.31
N SER A 590 18.33 0.23 6.11
CA SER A 590 18.24 0.80 4.75
C SER A 590 19.57 0.74 3.98
N ALA A 591 20.70 0.75 4.70
CA ALA A 591 22.05 0.61 4.11
C ALA A 591 22.50 -0.85 3.95
N SER A 592 21.69 -1.82 4.38
CA SER A 592 22.06 -3.24 4.39
C SER A 592 21.54 -3.99 3.17
N VAL A 593 22.10 -5.18 2.94
CA VAL A 593 21.64 -6.19 1.96
C VAL A 593 20.14 -6.47 2.05
N LEU A 594 19.56 -6.45 3.27
CA LEU A 594 18.14 -6.71 3.51
C LEU A 594 17.19 -5.78 2.76
N VAL A 595 17.64 -4.57 2.41
CA VAL A 595 16.81 -3.58 1.71
C VAL A 595 17.29 -3.38 0.29
N LEU A 596 18.59 -3.14 0.07
CA LEU A 596 19.10 -2.74 -1.25
C LEU A 596 19.35 -3.92 -2.20
N VAL A 597 19.52 -5.16 -1.69
CA VAL A 597 19.65 -6.36 -2.53
C VAL A 597 18.31 -7.08 -2.60
N GLU A 598 17.80 -7.52 -1.44
CA GLU A 598 16.54 -8.27 -1.37
C GLU A 598 15.35 -7.43 -1.84
N GLY A 599 15.36 -6.12 -1.64
CA GLY A 599 14.31 -5.23 -2.12
C GLY A 599 14.35 -4.93 -3.62
N HIS A 600 15.41 -5.34 -4.33
CA HIS A 600 15.53 -5.13 -5.77
C HIS A 600 14.84 -6.23 -6.59
N PHE A 601 15.01 -7.49 -6.18
CA PHE A 601 14.42 -8.65 -6.85
C PHE A 601 13.19 -9.13 -6.11
N PHE A 602 12.17 -9.60 -6.84
CA PHE A 602 11.05 -10.27 -6.17
C PHE A 602 11.37 -11.74 -5.95
N THR A 603 11.75 -12.10 -4.71
CA THR A 603 11.86 -13.49 -4.25
C THR A 603 10.91 -13.74 -3.07
N THR A 604 10.70 -15.01 -2.71
CA THR A 604 9.94 -15.35 -1.49
C THR A 604 10.66 -14.89 -0.20
N ALA A 605 11.97 -14.66 -0.26
CA ALA A 605 12.76 -14.17 0.87
C ALA A 605 12.44 -12.71 1.20
N THR A 606 12.28 -11.85 0.19
CA THR A 606 12.00 -10.41 0.37
C THR A 606 10.74 -10.15 1.18
N SER A 607 9.63 -10.76 0.79
CA SER A 607 8.36 -10.70 1.52
C SER A 607 8.42 -11.50 2.83
N GLY A 608 9.17 -12.60 2.86
CA GLY A 608 9.41 -13.41 4.04
C GLY A 608 10.02 -12.60 5.19
N LEU A 609 11.05 -11.78 4.92
CA LEU A 609 11.69 -10.90 5.91
C LEU A 609 10.68 -9.99 6.61
N PHE A 610 9.69 -9.47 5.87
CA PHE A 610 8.64 -8.63 6.45
C PHE A 610 7.77 -9.42 7.42
N PHE A 611 7.24 -10.59 7.02
CA PHE A 611 6.38 -11.40 7.89
C PHE A 611 7.10 -11.89 9.14
N TRP A 612 8.35 -12.34 9.01
CA TRP A 612 9.23 -12.65 10.13
C TRP A 612 9.39 -11.46 11.08
N SER A 613 9.65 -10.26 10.55
CA SER A 613 9.86 -9.05 11.35
C SER A 613 8.60 -8.63 12.11
N VAL A 614 7.41 -8.74 11.50
CA VAL A 614 6.14 -8.46 12.17
C VAL A 614 5.87 -9.49 13.27
N ALA A 615 6.06 -10.77 12.99
CA ALA A 615 5.87 -11.84 13.96
C ALA A 615 6.81 -11.67 15.18
N ILE A 616 8.10 -11.43 14.94
CA ILE A 616 9.08 -11.18 16.01
C ILE A 616 8.74 -9.91 16.79
N TRP A 617 8.34 -8.83 16.14
CA TRP A 617 7.92 -7.60 16.83
C TRP A 617 6.70 -7.83 17.72
N LEU A 618 5.73 -8.66 17.29
CA LEU A 618 4.59 -9.05 18.11
C LEU A 618 5.03 -9.84 19.34
N VAL A 619 5.95 -10.81 19.19
CA VAL A 619 6.53 -11.55 20.33
C VAL A 619 7.25 -10.59 21.28
N LEU A 620 8.09 -9.70 20.76
CA LEU A 620 8.78 -8.67 21.56
C LEU A 620 7.80 -7.82 22.38
N ARG A 621 6.67 -7.45 21.76
CA ARG A 621 5.61 -6.68 22.42
C ARG A 621 4.81 -7.49 23.43
N ILE A 622 4.58 -8.78 23.17
CA ILE A 622 3.98 -9.72 24.14
C ILE A 622 4.87 -9.82 25.38
N LEU A 623 6.18 -10.04 25.19
CA LEU A 623 7.14 -10.13 26.29
C LEU A 623 7.20 -8.84 27.12
N ARG A 624 7.09 -7.67 26.49
CA ARG A 624 7.08 -6.39 27.21
C ARG A 624 5.77 -6.07 27.92
N THR A 625 4.62 -6.35 27.28
CA THR A 625 3.32 -5.85 27.74
C THR A 625 2.45 -6.89 28.45
N GLY A 626 2.75 -8.17 28.27
CA GLY A 626 1.89 -9.28 28.74
C GLY A 626 0.53 -9.38 28.03
N ASP A 627 0.27 -8.58 26.97
CA ASP A 627 -1.02 -8.59 26.28
C ASP A 627 -1.19 -9.85 25.43
N ARG A 628 -1.87 -10.85 26.00
CA ARG A 628 -2.17 -12.14 25.37
C ARG A 628 -2.93 -12.02 24.05
N ARG A 629 -3.66 -10.93 23.79
CA ARG A 629 -4.43 -10.78 22.54
C ARG A 629 -3.54 -10.62 21.32
N LEU A 630 -2.28 -10.22 21.51
CA LEU A 630 -1.31 -10.08 20.43
C LEU A 630 -0.91 -11.44 19.84
N TRP A 631 -1.14 -12.56 20.55
CA TRP A 631 -0.95 -13.91 20.00
C TRP A 631 -1.83 -14.18 18.79
N TYR A 632 -3.08 -13.69 18.77
CA TYR A 632 -3.93 -13.84 17.58
C TYR A 632 -3.38 -13.07 16.37
N GLY A 633 -2.78 -11.90 16.61
CA GLY A 633 -2.05 -11.18 15.57
C GLY A 633 -0.83 -11.96 15.08
N PHE A 634 -0.09 -12.59 16.01
CA PHE A 634 1.06 -13.43 15.69
C PHE A 634 0.63 -14.63 14.84
N GLY A 635 -0.44 -15.33 15.21
CA GLY A 635 -0.99 -16.46 14.46
C GLY A 635 -1.44 -16.07 13.05
N ALA A 636 -2.16 -14.94 12.90
CA ALA A 636 -2.57 -14.46 11.59
C ALA A 636 -1.36 -14.13 10.68
N VAL A 637 -0.35 -13.44 11.21
CA VAL A 637 0.87 -13.10 10.47
C VAL A 637 1.67 -14.35 10.13
N LEU A 638 1.76 -15.31 11.04
CA LEU A 638 2.43 -16.59 10.83
C LEU A 638 1.74 -17.38 9.70
N GLY A 639 0.41 -17.47 9.71
CA GLY A 639 -0.34 -18.16 8.67
C GLY A 639 -0.20 -17.52 7.28
N VAL A 640 -0.26 -16.18 7.19
CA VAL A 640 0.01 -15.48 5.92
C VAL A 640 1.47 -15.65 5.49
N GLY A 641 2.41 -15.66 6.45
CA GLY A 641 3.82 -15.94 6.19
C GLY A 641 4.06 -17.35 5.67
N MET A 642 3.29 -18.35 6.14
CA MET A 642 3.36 -19.71 5.59
C MET A 642 2.84 -19.76 4.15
N LEU A 643 1.77 -19.01 3.83
CA LEU A 643 1.34 -18.85 2.43
C LEU A 643 2.38 -18.15 1.54
N ASN A 644 3.46 -17.60 2.11
CA ASN A 644 4.58 -16.99 1.38
C ASN A 644 5.81 -17.91 1.29
N ASN A 645 6.24 -18.44 2.43
CA ASN A 645 7.43 -19.26 2.56
C ASN A 645 7.38 -20.08 3.87
N ASP A 646 7.44 -21.39 3.77
CA ASP A 646 7.28 -22.33 4.89
C ASP A 646 8.38 -22.26 5.94
N THR A 647 9.53 -21.66 5.60
CA THR A 647 10.63 -21.45 6.55
C THR A 647 10.19 -20.64 7.77
N ILE A 648 9.12 -19.83 7.69
CA ILE A 648 8.61 -19.09 8.85
C ILE A 648 8.16 -19.99 10.00
N VAL A 649 7.84 -21.26 9.75
CA VAL A 649 7.51 -22.25 10.80
C VAL A 649 8.70 -22.48 11.75
N MET A 650 9.94 -22.21 11.31
CA MET A 650 11.11 -22.26 12.17
C MET A 650 11.02 -21.29 13.35
N LEU A 651 10.30 -20.17 13.21
CA LEU A 651 10.14 -19.18 14.28
C LEU A 651 9.40 -19.75 15.51
N PRO A 652 8.15 -20.24 15.41
CA PRO A 652 7.46 -20.83 16.56
C PRO A 652 8.17 -22.09 17.07
N MET A 653 8.71 -22.95 16.19
CA MET A 653 9.48 -24.12 16.63
C MET A 653 10.67 -23.72 17.52
N SER A 654 11.42 -22.70 17.10
CA SER A 654 12.58 -22.21 17.84
C SER A 654 12.20 -21.52 19.15
N LEU A 655 11.08 -20.78 19.18
CA LEU A 655 10.57 -20.16 20.41
C LEU A 655 10.14 -21.22 21.43
N LEU A 656 9.43 -22.27 20.99
CA LEU A 656 8.98 -23.36 21.86
C LEU A 656 10.17 -24.16 22.40
N ALA A 657 11.15 -24.49 21.55
CA ALA A 657 12.37 -25.19 21.94
C ALA A 657 13.24 -24.37 22.93
N ALA A 658 13.30 -23.04 22.76
CA ALA A 658 14.06 -22.16 23.64
C ALA A 658 13.36 -21.84 24.97
N ALA A 659 12.04 -22.02 25.07
CA ALA A 659 11.25 -21.61 26.23
C ALA A 659 11.67 -22.26 27.57
N PRO A 660 11.96 -23.58 27.65
CA PRO A 660 12.40 -24.24 28.89
C PRO A 660 13.72 -23.68 29.44
N PHE A 661 14.66 -23.36 28.55
CA PHE A 661 16.03 -22.96 28.92
C PHE A 661 16.17 -21.47 29.26
N THR A 662 15.12 -20.68 29.05
CA THR A 662 15.20 -19.21 29.15
C THR A 662 14.26 -18.61 30.19
N GLY A 663 13.64 -19.45 31.04
CA GLY A 663 12.67 -19.01 32.05
C GLY A 663 11.28 -18.66 31.49
N HIS A 664 10.97 -19.08 30.26
CA HIS A 664 9.71 -18.78 29.57
C HIS A 664 8.83 -20.04 29.37
N ALA A 665 9.06 -21.10 30.13
CA ALA A 665 8.33 -22.38 30.03
C ALA A 665 6.80 -22.23 30.13
N ARG A 666 6.30 -21.17 30.78
CA ARG A 666 4.87 -20.82 30.82
C ARG A 666 4.23 -20.69 29.43
N LEU A 667 5.00 -20.37 28.39
CA LEU A 667 4.52 -20.33 27.00
C LEU A 667 3.99 -21.69 26.54
N LEU A 668 4.51 -22.80 27.07
CA LEU A 668 4.08 -24.15 26.73
C LEU A 668 2.73 -24.50 27.39
N CYS A 669 2.45 -23.93 28.56
CA CYS A 669 1.22 -24.20 29.31
C CYS A 669 0.06 -23.25 28.95
N ASP A 670 0.37 -22.08 28.38
CA ASP A 670 -0.63 -21.07 28.03
C ASP A 670 -1.43 -21.45 26.77
N ARG A 671 -2.75 -21.30 26.81
CA ARG A 671 -3.63 -21.58 25.65
C ARG A 671 -3.43 -20.62 24.47
N ALA A 672 -2.97 -19.39 24.73
CA ALA A 672 -2.93 -18.34 23.71
C ALA A 672 -1.91 -18.60 22.57
N PRO A 673 -0.65 -19.01 22.84
CA PRO A 673 0.27 -19.48 21.81
C PRO A 673 -0.31 -20.62 20.95
N TRP A 674 -0.96 -21.60 21.57
CA TRP A 674 -1.56 -22.73 20.84
C TRP A 674 -2.74 -22.30 19.95
N LEU A 675 -3.62 -21.43 20.43
CA LEU A 675 -4.68 -20.84 19.61
C LEU A 675 -4.13 -20.00 18.45
N ALA A 676 -2.97 -19.36 18.64
CA ALA A 676 -2.29 -18.65 17.55
C ALA A 676 -1.76 -19.62 16.49
N LEU A 677 -1.18 -20.75 16.89
CA LEU A 677 -0.75 -21.79 15.95
C LEU A 677 -1.94 -22.40 15.20
N LEU A 678 -3.06 -22.67 15.88
CA LEU A 678 -4.28 -23.13 15.22
C LEU A 678 -4.82 -22.11 14.21
N LEU A 679 -4.80 -20.83 14.55
CA LEU A 679 -5.17 -19.76 13.60
C LEU A 679 -4.20 -19.71 12.42
N ALA A 680 -2.89 -19.87 12.65
CA ALA A 680 -1.89 -19.90 11.59
C ALA A 680 -2.15 -21.06 10.62
N LEU A 681 -2.38 -22.26 11.15
CA LEU A 681 -2.73 -23.45 10.36
C LEU A 681 -4.04 -23.25 9.58
N ALA A 682 -5.05 -22.64 10.20
CA ALA A 682 -6.31 -22.34 9.50
C ALA A 682 -6.12 -21.39 8.32
N VAL A 683 -5.30 -20.35 8.48
CA VAL A 683 -4.97 -19.41 7.41
C VAL A 683 -4.11 -20.07 6.32
N ALA A 684 -3.13 -20.90 6.70
CA ALA A 684 -2.25 -21.62 5.79
C ALA A 684 -2.89 -22.86 5.14
N SER A 685 -4.10 -23.23 5.57
CA SER A 685 -4.75 -24.48 5.17
C SER A 685 -4.90 -24.69 3.65
N PRO A 686 -5.13 -23.68 2.78
CA PRO A 686 -5.22 -23.92 1.35
C PRO A 686 -3.95 -24.55 0.76
N ASP A 687 -2.78 -24.06 1.18
CA ASP A 687 -1.49 -24.60 0.73
C ASP A 687 -1.20 -25.95 1.38
N LEU A 688 -1.42 -26.09 2.69
CA LEU A 688 -1.18 -27.36 3.39
C LEU A 688 -2.02 -28.52 2.85
N VAL A 689 -3.29 -28.26 2.51
CA VAL A 689 -4.17 -29.25 1.88
C VAL A 689 -3.67 -29.57 0.47
N TRP A 690 -3.20 -28.57 -0.28
CA TRP A 690 -2.61 -28.79 -1.60
C TRP A 690 -1.34 -29.65 -1.51
N GLN A 691 -0.42 -29.33 -0.60
CA GLN A 691 0.81 -30.12 -0.39
C GLN A 691 0.49 -31.57 -0.03
N ALA A 692 -0.46 -31.79 0.89
CA ALA A 692 -0.90 -33.13 1.29
C ALA A 692 -1.51 -33.92 0.11
N ALA A 693 -2.34 -33.28 -0.72
CA ALA A 693 -2.95 -33.89 -1.89
C ALA A 693 -1.93 -34.25 -2.99
N HIS A 694 -0.74 -33.64 -2.98
CA HIS A 694 0.31 -33.84 -3.97
C HIS A 694 1.54 -34.58 -3.44
N GLY A 695 1.43 -35.20 -2.26
CA GLY A 695 2.49 -36.05 -1.69
C GLY A 695 3.66 -35.30 -1.05
N TRP A 696 3.43 -34.07 -0.57
CA TRP A 696 4.44 -33.20 0.06
C TRP A 696 5.71 -32.99 -0.79
N PRO A 697 5.57 -32.50 -2.04
CA PRO A 697 6.70 -32.28 -2.95
C PRO A 697 7.79 -31.38 -2.35
N GLN A 698 7.41 -30.49 -1.42
CA GLN A 698 8.34 -29.60 -0.75
C GLN A 698 9.34 -30.31 0.16
N PHE A 699 9.03 -31.48 0.72
CA PHE A 699 10.03 -32.27 1.46
C PHE A 699 11.07 -32.87 0.51
N THR A 700 10.66 -33.29 -0.69
CA THR A 700 11.58 -33.72 -1.75
C THR A 700 12.47 -32.57 -2.17
N MET A 701 11.88 -31.39 -2.46
CA MET A 701 12.61 -30.16 -2.77
C MET A 701 13.65 -29.80 -1.71
N ALA A 702 13.27 -29.83 -0.43
CA ALA A 702 14.17 -29.53 0.67
C ALA A 702 15.37 -30.50 0.72
N GLY A 703 15.17 -31.76 0.34
CA GLY A 703 16.23 -32.75 0.17
C GLY A 703 17.21 -32.38 -0.95
N HIS A 704 16.70 -32.00 -2.13
CA HIS A 704 17.51 -31.60 -3.29
C HIS A 704 18.30 -30.30 -3.05
N LEU A 705 17.71 -29.35 -2.32
CA LEU A 705 18.38 -28.10 -1.95
C LEU A 705 19.42 -28.28 -0.83
N SER A 706 19.39 -29.40 -0.11
CA SER A 706 20.33 -29.66 0.99
C SER A 706 21.68 -30.11 0.45
N THR A 707 22.73 -29.32 0.71
CA THR A 707 24.10 -29.73 0.37
C THR A 707 25.01 -29.64 1.58
N TRP A 708 26.02 -30.52 1.61
CA TRP A 708 26.97 -30.57 2.71
C TRP A 708 27.76 -29.26 2.86
N ALA A 709 28.10 -28.61 1.74
CA ALA A 709 28.77 -27.30 1.70
C ALA A 709 27.96 -26.18 2.38
N LYS A 710 26.63 -26.20 2.28
CA LYS A 710 25.75 -25.20 2.93
C LYS A 710 25.86 -25.26 4.46
N ARG A 711 26.15 -26.43 5.04
CA ARG A 711 26.30 -26.61 6.50
C ARG A 711 27.47 -25.83 7.06
N PHE A 712 28.60 -25.79 6.34
CA PHE A 712 29.81 -25.08 6.76
C PHE A 712 29.77 -23.58 6.48
N THR A 713 29.06 -23.18 5.42
CA THR A 713 28.96 -21.77 5.00
C THR A 713 27.84 -21.01 5.71
N ALA A 714 26.87 -21.70 6.33
CA ALA A 714 25.73 -21.08 7.01
C ALA A 714 26.13 -20.01 8.04
N LEU A 715 27.09 -20.31 8.94
CA LEU A 715 27.52 -19.37 9.99
C LEU A 715 28.40 -18.22 9.46
N PRO A 716 29.46 -18.46 8.64
CA PRO A 716 30.23 -17.38 8.03
C PRO A 716 29.36 -16.40 7.22
N LEU A 717 28.42 -16.91 6.43
CA LEU A 717 27.53 -16.08 5.60
C LEU A 717 26.52 -15.27 6.44
N GLN A 718 26.20 -15.67 7.68
CA GLN A 718 25.46 -14.80 8.59
C GLN A 718 26.25 -13.51 8.90
N LEU A 719 27.54 -13.65 9.19
CA LEU A 719 28.40 -12.51 9.51
C LEU A 719 28.62 -11.61 8.28
N GLU A 720 28.61 -12.18 7.08
CA GLU A 720 28.71 -11.44 5.82
C GLU A 720 27.41 -10.70 5.47
N ALA A 721 26.24 -11.31 5.71
CA ALA A 721 24.93 -10.72 5.41
C ALA A 721 24.64 -9.43 6.20
N ALA A 722 25.26 -9.24 7.37
CA ALA A 722 25.18 -7.99 8.12
C ALA A 722 26.28 -6.97 7.74
N THR A 723 27.15 -7.29 6.77
CA THR A 723 28.21 -6.44 6.21
C THR A 723 29.13 -5.82 7.29
N VAL A 724 29.55 -4.57 7.12
CA VAL A 724 30.31 -3.81 8.12
C VAL A 724 29.46 -3.49 9.38
N LEU A 725 28.15 -3.83 9.37
CA LEU A 725 27.23 -3.65 10.50
C LEU A 725 27.09 -4.90 11.40
N SER A 726 27.85 -5.97 11.16
CA SER A 726 27.81 -7.21 11.97
C SER A 726 28.12 -6.98 13.45
N TRP A 727 28.90 -5.95 13.80
CA TRP A 727 29.12 -5.56 15.20
C TRP A 727 27.84 -5.02 15.87
N LEU A 728 26.95 -4.35 15.12
CA LEU A 728 25.67 -3.86 15.62
C LEU A 728 24.73 -5.04 15.87
N TRP A 729 24.72 -5.99 14.94
CA TRP A 729 24.00 -7.25 15.06
C TRP A 729 24.46 -8.06 16.30
N LEU A 730 25.77 -8.23 16.51
CA LEU A 730 26.34 -8.85 17.72
C LEU A 730 25.97 -8.09 19.00
N ALA A 731 25.99 -6.75 18.96
CA ALA A 731 25.55 -5.93 20.07
C ALA A 731 24.06 -6.14 20.41
N GLY A 732 23.23 -6.41 19.40
CA GLY A 732 21.83 -6.76 19.54
C GLY A 732 21.62 -8.09 20.25
N LEU A 733 22.29 -9.16 19.78
CA LEU A 733 22.28 -10.48 20.43
C LEU A 733 22.66 -10.38 21.90
N ARG A 734 23.78 -9.70 22.19
CA ARG A 734 24.24 -9.49 23.57
C ARG A 734 23.23 -8.68 24.39
N HIS A 735 22.60 -7.67 23.80
CA HIS A 735 21.61 -6.85 24.50
C HIS A 735 20.40 -7.66 24.95
N THR A 736 19.82 -8.45 24.04
CA THR A 736 18.64 -9.28 24.32
C THR A 736 18.97 -10.47 25.22
N TRP A 737 20.20 -11.01 25.15
CA TRP A 737 20.65 -12.07 26.06
C TRP A 737 20.81 -11.57 27.50
N GLN A 738 21.24 -10.32 27.68
CA GLN A 738 21.46 -9.77 29.02
C GLN A 738 20.15 -9.52 29.78
N ASP A 739 19.07 -9.11 29.09
CA ASP A 739 17.77 -8.85 29.71
C ASP A 739 16.94 -10.15 29.83
N PRO A 740 16.64 -10.63 31.06
CA PRO A 740 15.87 -11.85 31.27
C PRO A 740 14.53 -11.87 30.54
N ARG A 741 13.90 -10.71 30.33
CA ARG A 741 12.61 -10.59 29.61
C ARG A 741 12.69 -10.96 28.14
N TYR A 742 13.88 -10.88 27.53
CA TYR A 742 14.06 -11.06 26.09
C TYR A 742 15.02 -12.20 25.73
N ARG A 743 15.57 -12.92 26.72
CA ARG A 743 16.53 -14.05 26.53
C ARG A 743 16.04 -15.15 25.60
N ILE A 744 14.73 -15.36 25.51
CA ILE A 744 14.13 -16.33 24.59
C ILE A 744 14.45 -16.02 23.11
N LEU A 745 14.58 -14.75 22.73
CA LEU A 745 14.80 -14.33 21.34
C LEU A 745 16.18 -14.77 20.79
N PRO A 746 17.32 -14.44 21.43
CA PRO A 746 18.63 -14.92 20.97
C PRO A 746 18.79 -16.45 21.10
N ALA A 747 18.15 -17.08 22.08
CA ALA A 747 18.13 -18.55 22.18
C ALA A 747 17.36 -19.18 21.01
N ALA A 748 16.19 -18.64 20.66
CA ALA A 748 15.43 -19.08 19.50
C ALA A 748 16.20 -18.84 18.19
N TYR A 749 16.90 -17.71 18.05
CA TYR A 749 17.79 -17.50 16.91
C TYR A 749 18.87 -18.60 16.78
N ALA A 750 19.52 -18.97 17.90
CA ALA A 750 20.50 -20.05 17.91
C ALA A 750 19.89 -21.41 17.53
N VAL A 751 18.65 -21.70 17.98
CA VAL A 751 17.92 -22.90 17.57
C VAL A 751 17.60 -22.87 16.07
N THR A 752 17.14 -21.73 15.53
CA THR A 752 16.88 -21.57 14.09
C THR A 752 18.15 -21.83 13.28
N LEU A 753 19.29 -21.29 13.71
CA LEU A 753 20.57 -21.52 13.06
C LEU A 753 20.97 -23.01 13.12
N GLY A 754 20.77 -23.66 14.28
CA GLY A 754 20.99 -25.09 14.43
C GLY A 754 20.13 -25.92 13.48
N ILE A 755 18.83 -25.60 13.35
CA ILE A 755 17.93 -26.25 12.39
C ILE A 755 18.46 -26.12 10.96
N VAL A 756 18.91 -24.92 10.55
CA VAL A 756 19.43 -24.68 9.20
C VAL A 756 20.74 -25.43 8.95
N VAL A 757 21.66 -25.44 9.91
CA VAL A 757 22.93 -26.17 9.81
C VAL A 757 22.70 -27.68 9.72
N VAL A 758 21.80 -28.23 10.54
CA VAL A 758 21.50 -29.67 10.55
C VAL A 758 20.77 -30.09 9.27
N SER A 759 19.78 -29.32 8.85
CA SER A 759 19.02 -29.61 7.62
C SER A 759 19.81 -29.35 6.33
N GLY A 760 20.92 -28.61 6.38
CA GLY A 760 21.63 -28.14 5.19
C GLY A 760 20.86 -27.07 4.41
N GLY A 761 20.00 -26.31 5.10
CA GLY A 761 19.21 -25.22 4.52
C GLY A 761 20.08 -24.05 4.06
N ASN A 762 19.50 -23.15 3.27
CA ASN A 762 20.22 -21.97 2.78
C ASN A 762 20.52 -20.98 3.92
N PHE A 763 21.67 -20.30 3.82
CA PHE A 763 22.12 -19.35 4.83
C PHE A 763 21.14 -18.18 5.04
N TYR A 764 20.30 -17.83 4.07
CA TYR A 764 19.37 -16.72 4.23
C TYR A 764 18.12 -17.07 5.06
N TYR A 765 17.86 -18.34 5.37
CA TYR A 765 16.67 -18.73 6.16
C TYR A 765 16.60 -18.09 7.56
N PRO A 766 17.71 -17.97 8.34
CA PRO A 766 17.69 -17.25 9.62
C PRO A 766 17.70 -15.72 9.49
N MET A 767 17.81 -15.13 8.27
CA MET A 767 17.89 -13.68 8.11
C MET A 767 16.63 -12.93 8.57
N GLY A 768 15.50 -13.63 8.73
CA GLY A 768 14.30 -13.10 9.37
C GLY A 768 14.52 -12.52 10.78
N TRP A 769 15.58 -12.95 11.47
CA TRP A 769 15.97 -12.41 12.78
C TRP A 769 16.73 -11.07 12.72
N TYR A 770 17.27 -10.69 11.57
CA TYR A 770 18.17 -9.54 11.45
C TYR A 770 17.50 -8.21 11.78
N PRO A 771 16.26 -7.93 11.34
CA PRO A 771 15.58 -6.69 11.68
C PRO A 771 15.44 -6.48 13.19
N LEU A 772 15.18 -7.56 13.96
CA LEU A 772 15.21 -7.51 15.44
C LEU A 772 16.62 -7.23 15.95
N LEU A 773 17.62 -7.98 15.50
CA LEU A 773 18.99 -7.90 16.04
C LEU A 773 19.67 -6.56 15.74
N LEU A 774 19.50 -6.03 14.53
CA LEU A 774 19.94 -4.67 14.19
C LEU A 774 19.17 -3.62 15.00
N GLY A 775 17.87 -3.81 15.23
CA GLY A 775 17.06 -2.92 16.06
C GLY A 775 17.49 -2.94 17.55
N ALA A 776 17.79 -4.12 18.08
CA ALA A 776 18.33 -4.30 19.44
C ALA A 776 19.73 -3.69 19.59
N GLY A 777 20.59 -3.90 18.59
CA GLY A 777 21.90 -3.28 18.52
C GLY A 777 21.81 -1.76 18.51
N ALA A 778 20.87 -1.22 17.73
CA ALA A 778 20.58 0.21 17.68
C ALA A 778 20.11 0.77 19.03
N ALA A 779 19.24 0.05 19.75
CA ALA A 779 18.79 0.42 21.09
C ALA A 779 19.93 0.43 22.12
N ARG A 780 20.89 -0.48 21.98
CA ARG A 780 22.10 -0.53 22.81
C ARG A 780 23.09 0.58 22.46
N LEU A 781 23.35 0.81 21.18
CA LEU A 781 24.23 1.88 20.72
C LEU A 781 23.70 3.26 21.09
N ALA A 782 22.38 3.47 21.04
CA ALA A 782 21.75 4.73 21.43
C ALA A 782 22.06 5.13 22.89
N ALA A 783 22.27 4.16 23.78
CA ALA A 783 22.67 4.41 25.17
C ALA A 783 24.12 4.91 25.29
N ARG A 784 24.98 4.60 24.30
CA ARG A 784 26.41 4.99 24.25
C ARG A 784 26.71 5.91 23.06
N TRP A 785 25.73 6.71 22.66
CA TRP A 785 25.79 7.48 21.41
C TRP A 785 26.99 8.44 21.26
N PRO A 786 27.40 9.22 22.29
CA PRO A 786 28.49 10.20 22.14
C PRO A 786 29.80 9.58 21.66
N THR A 787 30.13 8.38 22.16
CA THR A 787 31.35 7.64 21.82
C THR A 787 31.17 6.78 20.57
N GLY A 788 29.96 6.26 20.31
CA GLY A 788 29.69 5.36 19.18
C GLY A 788 29.34 6.02 17.84
N ARG A 789 28.99 7.32 17.81
CA ARG A 789 28.42 7.98 16.60
C ARG A 789 29.33 7.97 15.37
N ARG A 790 30.64 8.23 15.54
CA ARG A 790 31.59 8.33 14.42
C ARG A 790 31.82 6.97 13.79
N ARG A 791 32.04 5.95 14.63
CA ARG A 791 32.17 4.55 14.20
C ARG A 791 30.91 4.08 13.46
N PHE A 792 29.71 4.37 14.00
CA PHE A 792 28.47 4.00 13.32
C PHE A 792 28.30 4.68 11.97
N ALA A 793 28.56 5.99 11.87
CA ALA A 793 28.45 6.71 10.60
C ALA A 793 29.41 6.13 9.54
N ALA A 794 30.67 5.86 9.92
CA ALA A 794 31.66 5.25 9.03
C ALA A 794 31.24 3.83 8.59
N CYS A 795 30.82 2.97 9.52
CA CYS A 795 30.36 1.62 9.19
C CYS A 795 29.09 1.62 8.32
N ALA A 796 28.14 2.53 8.58
CA ALA A 796 26.92 2.64 7.79
C ALA A 796 27.20 3.15 6.38
N ALA A 797 28.10 4.12 6.22
CA ALA A 797 28.53 4.60 4.91
C ALA A 797 29.28 3.50 4.12
N ALA A 798 30.17 2.76 4.77
CA ALA A 798 30.86 1.63 4.17
C ALA A 798 29.88 0.51 3.77
N ALA A 799 28.92 0.16 4.64
CA ALA A 799 27.89 -0.81 4.33
C ALA A 799 27.02 -0.38 3.15
N ALA A 800 26.61 0.90 3.09
CA ALA A 800 25.88 1.45 1.97
C ALA A 800 26.70 1.39 0.67
N ALA A 801 27.97 1.78 0.70
CA ALA A 801 28.84 1.74 -0.49
C ALA A 801 29.02 0.31 -1.03
N VAL A 802 29.30 -0.65 -0.15
CA VAL A 802 29.43 -2.08 -0.51
C VAL A 802 28.10 -2.60 -1.08
N THR A 803 26.98 -2.33 -0.41
CA THR A 803 25.68 -2.85 -0.83
C THR A 803 25.19 -2.18 -2.13
N LEU A 804 25.49 -0.90 -2.35
CA LEU A 804 25.16 -0.22 -3.61
C LEU A 804 26.02 -0.73 -4.78
N ALA A 805 27.27 -1.10 -4.53
CA ALA A 805 28.13 -1.67 -5.56
C ALA A 805 27.71 -3.11 -5.94
N LEU A 806 27.24 -3.89 -4.96
CA LEU A 806 26.88 -5.29 -5.16
C LEU A 806 25.41 -5.50 -5.54
N GLY A 807 24.49 -4.69 -5.01
CA GLY A 807 23.04 -4.94 -5.03
C GLY A 807 22.31 -4.40 -6.25
N PRO A 808 21.84 -3.15 -6.25
CA PRO A 808 21.15 -2.59 -7.40
C PRO A 808 22.10 -2.43 -8.61
N PRO A 809 21.60 -2.52 -9.85
CA PRO A 809 22.40 -2.37 -11.06
C PRO A 809 22.81 -0.91 -11.28
N LEU A 810 23.75 -0.41 -10.48
CA LEU A 810 24.33 0.93 -10.60
C LEU A 810 25.56 0.94 -11.51
N LEU A 811 26.29 -0.18 -11.56
CA LEU A 811 27.46 -0.36 -12.40
C LEU A 811 27.07 -0.73 -13.83
N PRO A 812 27.92 -0.46 -14.84
CA PRO A 812 27.72 -0.98 -16.19
C PRO A 812 27.81 -2.51 -16.23
N VAL A 813 27.17 -3.14 -17.21
CA VAL A 813 27.10 -4.60 -17.36
C VAL A 813 28.50 -5.25 -17.37
N SER A 814 29.49 -4.60 -18.00
CA SER A 814 30.87 -5.08 -18.06
C SER A 814 31.53 -5.27 -16.69
N ALA A 815 31.16 -4.46 -15.68
CA ALA A 815 31.70 -4.60 -14.33
C ALA A 815 31.26 -5.90 -13.65
N TYR A 816 30.09 -6.45 -14.04
CA TYR A 816 29.55 -7.66 -13.45
C TYR A 816 30.30 -8.93 -13.89
N ARG A 817 31.14 -8.86 -14.93
CA ARG A 817 32.02 -9.99 -15.31
C ARG A 817 32.88 -10.49 -14.14
N HIS A 818 33.27 -9.59 -13.24
CA HIS A 818 34.11 -9.90 -12.08
C HIS A 818 33.34 -10.03 -10.76
N LEU A 819 32.04 -9.68 -10.75
CA LEU A 819 31.21 -9.63 -9.54
C LEU A 819 30.20 -10.79 -9.43
N THR A 820 30.10 -11.63 -10.45
CA THR A 820 29.17 -12.77 -10.49
C THR A 820 29.38 -13.77 -9.36
N ALA A 821 30.62 -13.95 -8.91
CA ALA A 821 30.94 -14.80 -7.75
C ALA A 821 30.38 -14.24 -6.43
N VAL A 822 30.09 -12.93 -6.36
CA VAL A 822 29.60 -12.24 -5.15
C VAL A 822 28.09 -11.99 -5.21
N ASN A 823 27.58 -11.59 -6.38
CA ASN A 823 26.14 -11.45 -6.61
C ASN A 823 25.75 -11.97 -8.02
N PRO A 824 25.32 -13.24 -8.12
CA PRO A 824 24.91 -13.82 -9.40
C PRO A 824 23.57 -13.26 -9.92
N PHE A 825 22.71 -12.71 -9.05
CA PHE A 825 21.33 -12.32 -9.43
C PHE A 825 21.26 -11.25 -10.53
N ASN A 826 22.21 -10.31 -10.52
CA ASN A 826 22.30 -9.29 -11.57
C ASN A 826 22.69 -9.88 -12.93
N ALA A 827 23.56 -10.90 -12.94
CA ALA A 827 23.95 -11.57 -14.17
C ALA A 827 22.82 -12.43 -14.74
N ASP A 828 22.05 -13.09 -13.87
CA ASP A 828 20.82 -13.84 -14.21
C ASP A 828 19.65 -12.95 -14.67
N SER A 829 19.85 -11.63 -14.73
CA SER A 829 18.88 -10.68 -15.27
C SER A 829 19.16 -10.28 -16.73
N LEU A 830 20.17 -10.88 -17.36
CA LEU A 830 20.68 -10.52 -18.68
C LEU A 830 20.36 -11.60 -19.73
N GLY A 831 20.16 -11.19 -20.98
CA GLY A 831 20.11 -12.12 -22.12
C GLY A 831 18.75 -12.73 -22.48
N TRP A 832 17.73 -12.65 -21.62
CA TRP A 832 16.42 -13.29 -21.88
C TRP A 832 15.75 -12.93 -23.21
N PRO A 833 15.68 -11.66 -23.66
CA PRO A 833 15.12 -11.33 -24.97
C PRO A 833 15.97 -11.83 -26.15
N ARG A 834 17.27 -12.09 -25.92
CA ARG A 834 18.16 -12.66 -26.93
C ARG A 834 18.00 -14.17 -27.01
N LEU A 835 17.89 -14.86 -25.87
CA LEU A 835 17.53 -16.28 -25.82
C LEU A 835 16.26 -16.56 -26.62
N ALA A 836 15.19 -15.77 -26.39
CA ALA A 836 13.95 -15.92 -27.13
C ALA A 836 14.10 -15.72 -28.65
N ARG A 837 15.00 -14.84 -29.08
CA ARG A 837 15.33 -14.66 -30.50
C ARG A 837 16.15 -15.84 -31.07
N GLN A 838 17.15 -16.34 -30.34
CA GLN A 838 17.91 -17.53 -30.76
C GLN A 838 16.99 -18.73 -30.98
N VAL A 839 16.05 -18.94 -30.05
CA VAL A 839 15.05 -20.02 -30.18
C VAL A 839 14.06 -19.76 -31.31
N ALA A 840 13.62 -18.51 -31.52
CA ALA A 840 12.77 -18.15 -32.67
C ALA A 840 13.47 -18.36 -34.02
N ASP A 841 14.77 -18.10 -34.10
CA ASP A 841 15.56 -18.32 -35.32
C ASP A 841 15.73 -19.83 -35.62
N LEU A 842 15.75 -20.67 -34.58
CA LEU A 842 15.74 -22.12 -34.71
C LEU A 842 14.36 -22.67 -35.07
N GLU A 843 13.30 -22.17 -34.44
CA GLU A 843 11.91 -22.58 -34.74
C GLU A 843 11.54 -22.27 -36.19
N ARG A 844 11.95 -21.11 -36.73
CA ARG A 844 11.75 -20.79 -38.16
C ARG A 844 12.43 -21.76 -39.12
N ARG A 845 13.50 -22.44 -38.68
CA ARG A 845 14.20 -23.50 -39.45
C ARG A 845 13.58 -24.89 -39.23
N HIS A 846 12.82 -25.06 -38.15
CA HIS A 846 12.18 -26.30 -37.72
C HIS A 846 10.74 -26.01 -37.29
N PRO A 847 9.85 -25.61 -38.23
CA PRO A 847 8.54 -25.10 -37.89
C PRO A 847 7.70 -26.16 -37.16
N GLY A 848 7.02 -25.74 -36.10
CA GLY A 848 6.21 -26.64 -35.26
C GLY A 848 7.01 -27.49 -34.28
N ALA A 849 8.30 -27.19 -34.07
CA ALA A 849 9.10 -27.85 -33.05
C ALA A 849 8.54 -27.58 -31.65
N THR A 850 8.54 -28.62 -30.81
CA THR A 850 8.19 -28.49 -29.39
C THR A 850 9.35 -27.84 -28.64
N LEU A 851 9.05 -26.81 -27.83
CA LEU A 851 10.05 -26.13 -27.02
C LEU A 851 10.10 -26.75 -25.62
N LEU A 852 11.23 -27.37 -25.28
CA LEU A 852 11.49 -27.93 -23.97
C LEU A 852 12.65 -27.16 -23.33
N ALA A 853 12.44 -26.57 -22.17
CA ALA A 853 13.46 -25.85 -21.41
C ALA A 853 13.82 -26.62 -20.15
N VAL A 854 15.12 -26.68 -19.84
CA VAL A 854 15.63 -27.44 -18.69
C VAL A 854 15.19 -26.80 -17.38
N ASN A 855 15.03 -25.47 -17.31
CA ASN A 855 14.60 -24.81 -16.09
C ASN A 855 13.48 -23.77 -16.32
N TYR A 856 12.90 -23.33 -15.20
CA TYR A 856 11.78 -22.39 -15.17
C TYR A 856 12.16 -20.98 -15.66
N GLY A 857 13.46 -20.63 -15.61
CA GLY A 857 14.01 -19.36 -16.05
C GLY A 857 14.01 -19.26 -17.57
N GLU A 858 14.54 -20.26 -18.27
CA GLU A 858 14.46 -20.27 -19.74
C GLU A 858 13.02 -20.43 -20.22
N ALA A 859 12.24 -21.33 -19.60
CA ALA A 859 10.83 -21.51 -19.94
C ALA A 859 10.02 -20.23 -19.74
N GLY A 860 10.23 -19.56 -18.61
CA GLY A 860 9.59 -18.28 -18.28
C GLY A 860 10.01 -17.17 -19.26
N ALA A 861 11.28 -17.12 -19.67
CA ALA A 861 11.75 -16.18 -20.68
C ALA A 861 11.07 -16.42 -22.03
N LEU A 862 11.00 -17.67 -22.48
CA LEU A 862 10.32 -18.05 -23.72
C LEU A 862 8.81 -17.77 -23.63
N ALA A 863 8.17 -18.02 -22.49
CA ALA A 863 6.75 -17.78 -22.28
C ALA A 863 6.40 -16.28 -22.24
N HIS A 864 7.34 -15.44 -21.82
CA HIS A 864 7.16 -13.99 -21.77
C HIS A 864 7.49 -13.30 -23.10
N TYR A 865 8.67 -13.57 -23.67
CA TYR A 865 9.16 -12.90 -24.88
C TYR A 865 8.79 -13.61 -26.19
N GLY A 866 8.59 -14.94 -26.14
CA GLY A 866 8.33 -15.77 -27.32
C GLY A 866 7.04 -15.46 -28.08
N PRO A 867 5.90 -15.14 -27.43
CA PRO A 867 4.65 -14.86 -28.14
C PRO A 867 4.77 -13.71 -29.15
N ALA A 868 5.57 -12.68 -28.85
CA ALA A 868 5.82 -11.56 -29.77
C ALA A 868 6.69 -11.95 -30.98
N LEU A 869 7.40 -13.08 -30.89
CA LEU A 869 8.27 -13.64 -31.93
C LEU A 869 7.61 -14.81 -32.68
N GLY A 870 6.36 -15.16 -32.36
CA GLY A 870 5.64 -16.28 -32.97
C GLY A 870 6.02 -17.65 -32.42
N LEU A 871 6.73 -17.73 -31.29
CA LEU A 871 7.09 -19.02 -30.69
C LEU A 871 5.87 -19.74 -30.10
N PRO A 872 5.80 -21.08 -30.22
CA PRO A 872 4.79 -21.88 -29.53
C PRO A 872 5.02 -21.87 -28.01
N THR A 873 4.05 -22.40 -27.27
CA THR A 873 4.12 -22.50 -25.79
C THR A 873 5.33 -23.35 -25.37
N PRO A 874 6.22 -22.82 -24.51
CA PRO A 874 7.33 -23.59 -23.97
C PRO A 874 6.91 -24.43 -22.76
N TYR A 875 7.60 -25.55 -22.58
CA TYR A 875 7.39 -26.48 -21.48
C TYR A 875 8.70 -26.63 -20.68
N ALA A 876 8.59 -26.82 -19.37
CA ALA A 876 9.71 -27.21 -18.53
C ALA A 876 9.27 -28.26 -17.53
N ASP A 877 10.14 -29.23 -17.32
CA ASP A 877 10.05 -30.36 -16.40
C ASP A 877 10.64 -30.03 -15.00
N HIS A 878 11.06 -28.78 -14.78
CA HIS A 878 11.67 -28.31 -13.54
C HIS A 878 10.66 -27.77 -12.52
N ASN A 879 10.81 -28.19 -11.26
CA ASN A 879 10.04 -27.72 -10.10
C ASN A 879 8.52 -27.68 -10.33
N GLY A 880 7.82 -26.66 -9.80
CA GLY A 880 6.40 -26.46 -9.99
C GLY A 880 6.01 -26.07 -11.43
N TYR A 881 6.96 -25.62 -12.27
CA TYR A 881 6.69 -25.33 -13.69
C TYR A 881 6.22 -26.59 -14.43
N SER A 882 6.73 -27.76 -14.05
CA SER A 882 6.32 -29.08 -14.58
C SER A 882 4.81 -29.36 -14.49
N ARG A 883 4.09 -28.62 -13.63
CA ARG A 883 2.63 -28.75 -13.45
C ARG A 883 1.81 -27.81 -14.31
N PHE A 884 2.42 -26.86 -15.02
CA PHE A 884 1.68 -25.93 -15.89
C PHE A 884 1.18 -26.59 -17.17
N GLY A 885 1.69 -27.79 -17.48
CA GLY A 885 1.27 -28.63 -18.59
C GLY A 885 2.46 -29.35 -19.21
N HIS A 886 2.18 -30.28 -20.11
CA HIS A 886 3.17 -30.97 -20.93
C HIS A 886 2.66 -31.12 -22.37
N PRO A 887 3.54 -31.33 -23.37
CA PRO A 887 3.11 -31.65 -24.72
C PRO A 887 2.42 -33.02 -24.78
N THR A 888 1.66 -33.30 -25.84
CA THR A 888 0.91 -34.58 -26.00
C THR A 888 1.45 -35.40 -27.16
N GLY A 889 1.41 -36.73 -27.04
CA GLY A 889 1.83 -37.65 -28.10
C GLY A 889 3.34 -37.59 -28.37
N THR A 890 3.77 -37.53 -29.63
CA THR A 890 5.19 -37.44 -29.98
C THR A 890 5.47 -36.23 -30.85
N SER A 891 6.64 -35.62 -30.65
CA SER A 891 7.10 -34.48 -31.42
C SER A 891 8.08 -34.94 -32.51
N ALA A 892 7.84 -34.51 -33.75
CA ALA A 892 8.76 -34.77 -34.85
C ALA A 892 10.13 -34.09 -34.63
N THR A 893 10.11 -32.90 -34.04
CA THR A 893 11.31 -32.14 -33.66
C THR A 893 11.07 -31.46 -32.31
N THR A 894 12.09 -31.50 -31.45
CA THR A 894 12.11 -30.80 -30.16
C THR A 894 13.31 -29.87 -30.13
N ILE A 895 13.09 -28.59 -29.84
CA ILE A 895 14.16 -27.65 -29.51
C ILE A 895 14.32 -27.68 -28.00
N ALA A 896 15.42 -28.27 -27.52
CA ALA A 896 15.70 -28.43 -26.10
C ALA A 896 16.72 -27.38 -25.63
N VAL A 897 16.32 -26.51 -24.72
CA VAL A 897 17.10 -25.37 -24.24
C VAL A 897 17.71 -25.70 -22.87
N GLY A 898 19.02 -25.59 -22.75
CA GLY A 898 19.74 -25.80 -21.48
C GLY A 898 20.18 -27.24 -21.22
N TYR A 899 19.59 -28.21 -21.92
CA TYR A 899 19.95 -29.64 -21.79
C TYR A 899 21.30 -29.97 -22.42
N THR A 900 21.94 -31.02 -21.91
CA THR A 900 23.10 -31.63 -22.56
C THR A 900 22.67 -32.78 -23.48
N PRO A 901 23.39 -33.04 -24.59
CA PRO A 901 23.06 -34.16 -25.49
C PRO A 901 22.96 -35.51 -24.76
N GLU A 902 23.80 -35.73 -23.75
CA GLU A 902 23.85 -36.97 -22.96
C GLU A 902 22.57 -37.18 -22.16
N SER A 903 21.99 -36.10 -21.62
CA SER A 903 20.77 -36.16 -20.81
C SER A 903 19.54 -36.60 -21.63
N LEU A 904 19.52 -36.30 -22.93
CA LEU A 904 18.39 -36.58 -23.83
C LEU A 904 18.62 -37.80 -24.74
N ALA A 905 19.85 -38.30 -24.87
CA ALA A 905 20.18 -39.46 -25.69
C ALA A 905 19.34 -40.74 -25.40
N PRO A 906 18.93 -41.03 -24.14
CA PRO A 906 18.05 -42.16 -23.86
C PRO A 906 16.67 -42.05 -24.53
N TYR A 907 16.19 -40.83 -24.76
CA TYR A 907 14.79 -40.54 -25.12
C TYR A 907 14.60 -40.09 -26.57
N TRP A 908 15.65 -39.58 -27.23
CA TRP A 908 15.65 -39.23 -28.66
C TRP A 908 16.66 -40.07 -29.46
N ARG A 909 16.44 -40.21 -30.77
CA ARG A 909 17.39 -40.90 -31.67
C ARG A 909 18.61 -40.03 -31.99
N SER A 910 18.41 -38.73 -32.13
CA SER A 910 19.49 -37.77 -32.40
C SER A 910 19.20 -36.45 -31.69
N CYS A 911 20.20 -35.87 -31.04
CA CYS A 911 20.18 -34.53 -30.46
C CYS A 911 21.52 -33.86 -30.81
N THR A 912 21.48 -32.76 -31.55
CA THR A 912 22.68 -32.01 -31.95
C THR A 912 22.65 -30.61 -31.36
N VAL A 913 23.83 -30.10 -30.96
CA VAL A 913 23.97 -28.71 -30.48
C VAL A 913 23.82 -27.79 -31.69
N ALA A 914 22.72 -27.05 -31.74
CA ALA A 914 22.42 -26.12 -32.83
C ALA A 914 22.85 -24.69 -32.52
N ASP A 915 22.84 -24.30 -31.24
CA ASP A 915 23.34 -23.02 -30.75
C ASP A 915 23.73 -23.15 -29.25
N ARG A 916 24.21 -22.06 -28.64
CA ARG A 916 24.42 -21.93 -27.20
C ARG A 916 23.80 -20.64 -26.68
N ILE A 917 23.25 -20.67 -25.48
CA ILE A 917 22.66 -19.51 -24.84
C ILE A 917 23.71 -18.40 -24.73
N ASP A 918 23.41 -17.23 -25.29
CA ASP A 918 24.29 -16.07 -25.23
C ASP A 918 23.55 -14.81 -24.75
N ASN A 919 23.99 -14.28 -23.61
CA ASN A 919 23.51 -13.01 -23.09
C ASN A 919 24.01 -11.80 -23.88
N GLY A 920 24.97 -11.99 -24.80
CA GLY A 920 25.49 -10.97 -25.70
C GLY A 920 26.41 -9.94 -25.04
N GLN A 921 26.78 -10.15 -23.78
CA GLN A 921 27.59 -9.24 -22.98
C GLN A 921 28.88 -9.90 -22.48
N GLY A 922 29.04 -11.21 -22.70
CA GLY A 922 30.20 -11.97 -22.22
C GLY A 922 30.35 -11.90 -20.71
N VAL A 923 29.23 -11.81 -19.99
CA VAL A 923 29.18 -11.88 -18.53
C VAL A 923 28.88 -13.34 -18.16
N PRO A 924 29.67 -13.98 -17.29
CA PRO A 924 29.33 -15.30 -16.79
C PRO A 924 27.97 -15.25 -16.07
N ALA A 925 27.02 -16.06 -16.49
CA ALA A 925 25.72 -16.24 -15.83
C ALA A 925 25.44 -17.73 -15.78
N ILE A 926 24.47 -18.17 -14.95
CA ILE A 926 24.18 -19.60 -14.78
C ILE A 926 23.84 -20.24 -16.13
N GLU A 927 23.06 -19.54 -16.97
CA GLU A 927 22.64 -20.07 -18.28
C GLU A 927 23.64 -19.82 -19.41
N GLN A 928 24.66 -18.99 -19.20
CA GLN A 928 25.56 -18.58 -20.29
C GLN A 928 26.34 -19.79 -20.82
N GLY A 929 26.21 -20.04 -22.13
CA GLY A 929 26.94 -21.11 -22.82
C GLY A 929 26.26 -22.48 -22.74
N LEU A 930 25.12 -22.61 -22.05
CA LEU A 930 24.36 -23.86 -22.07
C LEU A 930 23.87 -24.18 -23.50
N PRO A 931 23.77 -25.47 -23.89
CA PRO A 931 23.39 -25.84 -25.24
C PRO A 931 21.93 -25.52 -25.57
N ILE A 932 21.68 -25.19 -26.83
CA ILE A 932 20.35 -25.25 -27.45
C ILE A 932 20.40 -26.37 -28.48
N LEU A 933 19.69 -27.46 -28.19
CA LEU A 933 19.71 -28.69 -28.97
C LEU A 933 18.53 -28.75 -29.94
N VAL A 934 18.74 -29.38 -31.09
CA VAL A 934 17.67 -29.84 -31.98
C VAL A 934 17.64 -31.36 -31.91
N CYS A 935 16.55 -31.91 -31.38
CA CYS A 935 16.34 -33.33 -31.17
C CYS A 935 15.27 -33.89 -32.10
N THR A 936 15.52 -35.07 -32.67
CA THR A 936 14.62 -35.77 -33.59
C THR A 936 14.49 -37.26 -33.26
N GLY A 937 13.39 -37.87 -33.72
CA GLY A 937 13.10 -39.28 -33.47
C GLY A 937 12.85 -39.57 -31.99
N GLN A 938 11.88 -38.86 -31.40
CA GLN A 938 11.42 -39.11 -30.03
C GLN A 938 10.97 -40.58 -29.88
N LYS A 939 11.51 -41.29 -28.89
CA LYS A 939 11.33 -42.75 -28.72
C LYS A 939 10.04 -43.14 -27.98
N TYR A 940 9.57 -42.26 -27.11
CA TYR A 940 8.42 -42.49 -26.22
C TYR A 940 7.45 -41.32 -26.32
N SER A 941 6.18 -41.53 -26.01
CA SER A 941 5.21 -40.44 -25.93
C SER A 941 5.55 -39.46 -24.80
N TRP A 942 5.10 -38.21 -24.89
CA TRP A 942 5.30 -37.22 -23.82
C TRP A 942 4.65 -37.66 -22.51
N GLU A 943 3.53 -38.37 -22.56
CA GLU A 943 2.86 -38.95 -21.41
C GLU A 943 3.75 -39.95 -20.66
N GLU A 944 4.56 -40.72 -21.39
CA GLU A 944 5.54 -41.66 -20.82
C GLU A 944 6.83 -40.95 -20.38
N LEU A 945 7.27 -39.93 -21.13
CA LEU A 945 8.52 -39.20 -20.85
C LEU A 945 8.41 -38.21 -19.68
N TRP A 946 7.29 -37.50 -19.57
CA TRP A 946 7.17 -36.37 -18.65
C TRP A 946 7.48 -36.73 -17.18
N PRO A 947 6.98 -37.87 -16.64
CA PRO A 947 7.32 -38.30 -15.29
C PRO A 947 8.82 -38.63 -15.11
N LEU A 948 9.51 -39.04 -16.17
CA LEU A 948 10.94 -39.42 -16.16
C LEU A 948 11.87 -38.20 -16.26
N LEU A 949 11.40 -37.13 -16.91
CA LEU A 949 12.14 -35.89 -17.10
C LEU A 949 12.07 -34.97 -15.87
N LYS A 950 11.01 -35.07 -15.07
CA LYS A 950 10.79 -34.19 -13.92
C LYS A 950 11.99 -34.17 -12.97
N HIS A 951 12.49 -32.97 -12.66
CA HIS A 951 13.61 -32.77 -11.75
C HIS A 951 13.47 -31.50 -10.89
N TYR A 952 14.32 -31.42 -9.87
CA TYR A 952 14.30 -30.36 -8.84
C TYR A 952 15.68 -29.70 -8.61
N ASN A 953 16.64 -29.98 -9.51
CA ASN A 953 18.05 -29.59 -9.37
C ASN A 953 18.43 -28.42 -10.26
#